data_AF-A0A432MFH0-F1
#
_entry.id   AF-A0A432MFH0-F1
#
_cell.length_a   1.000
_cell.length_b   1.000
_cell.length_c   1.000
_cell.angle_alpha   90.00
_cell.angle_beta   90.00
_cell.angle_gamma   90.00
#
_symmetry.space_group_name_H-M   'P 1'
#
loop_
_entity.id
_entity.type
_entity.pdbx_description
1 polymer ?
#
loop_
_entity_poly.entity_id
_entity_poly.type
_entity_poly.pdbx_seq_one_letter_code
_entity_poly.pdbx_strand_id
1 'polypeptide(L)'
;MPDHVPNAERPTAPLPEPRPRGRASRIMGGLGTTVAVLGALGLGIGLGRSLLAPEGGGPDTEGPSISSSGADGATVWTCSMHPQIRQPNPGDCPICGMDLIPAASSAGDQAEGLRAVSISREARELLDLKVAPVERRYVTATVRMVGKVDYDETRLGYITAWVAGRLDRLFVDYTGVEVQEGDHMVSIYSPELYSAQAELIRARQATQQRRTSPGILGADRLLESAREKLRLWGLTEGQIAEIEASEEPSDHLTIYAPMSGIVIDKNAQEGMYVDTGTRIYTISDLSELWVKLDAYESDLPWLRYGQEVEFTTEAYPGEVFTGTIAFIDPVLNARTRTVKVRVNVPNPTGKLKPDMFVRAVVRAQVATAGRVMDAGLVGKWICRMHPGVVKETAGDCDICGMPLVRTESLGYVSAAAAESAEPLVVPASAVLKTGTRAVVYVERPDAETPTYEGREIVLGPRAGDFYIVRAGLEEGERVVTQGNFKLDSALQIAAKPSMMNPDGGMAGGAEHRHGGGPPSGKGAEAPEDAAPPIPPSVASQLSRVRSAAAKVAEAAESGDREAIRSALRTVEQAVDAVDATKLDGHAAMLWKELAMRLRNDAVDGRWALSDPRIRDAVDRLTSDSALLAGRFGLSDTPASLIASGPFDAPDAFREQLAHLWEAYLEAQGALASDDPDAARSAVASAEQALKDVEMSLLDGEAHQTWMAALPEIADALESMAAASDLEHLRAGFGAWSEAMPVVITAFGLPESAGPVYQLFCPMAFDNLGAAWLQADDQVRNPYFGAAMLTCATDLSKLWAPPPDEPAARRLVELPDAFQEQLAHLWEAYLEAQGALASDDLEAARASSGSIETAISAVDPSGLDDEALAVWERERPNLLAAASRMASAEGIEPLRAGFALLSEEMPVILEAFAFDPGGEFYRMHCPMAFDGRGAAWLQAGEQPRNPYFGATMLRCVDQVEPLALGNSPASPEEGPAHE
;
A
#
# COMPACT_ATOMS: atom_id res chain seq x y z
N MET A 1 13.29 -13.06 -45.08
CA MET A 1 12.48 -13.79 -46.07
C MET A 1 12.28 -15.22 -45.59
N PRO A 2 11.08 -15.80 -45.78
CA PRO A 2 10.60 -17.03 -45.14
C PRO A 2 10.59 -18.25 -46.08
N ASP A 3 10.17 -19.42 -45.58
CA ASP A 3 9.35 -20.44 -46.29
C ASP A 3 9.06 -21.63 -45.33
N HIS A 4 7.94 -22.34 -45.28
CA HIS A 4 6.53 -22.09 -45.62
C HIS A 4 5.69 -23.35 -45.20
N VAL A 5 4.39 -23.14 -44.84
CA VAL A 5 3.19 -24.02 -45.13
C VAL A 5 2.78 -25.14 -44.12
N PRO A 6 1.46 -25.37 -43.83
CA PRO A 6 0.31 -24.44 -43.69
C PRO A 6 -0.67 -24.79 -42.52
N ASN A 7 -1.60 -23.86 -42.26
CA ASN A 7 -2.71 -23.98 -41.29
C ASN A 7 -4.06 -24.06 -42.03
N ALA A 8 -5.03 -24.82 -41.51
CA ALA A 8 -6.32 -25.10 -42.16
C ALA A 8 -7.46 -24.17 -41.72
N GLU A 9 -8.32 -23.74 -42.65
CA GLU A 9 -9.43 -22.80 -42.45
C GLU A 9 -10.85 -23.45 -42.52
N ARG A 10 -11.71 -23.02 -41.56
CA ARG A 10 -13.16 -22.65 -41.62
C ARG A 10 -14.27 -23.73 -41.78
N PRO A 11 -15.57 -23.47 -41.42
CA PRO A 11 -16.25 -22.17 -41.27
C PRO A 11 -17.25 -21.96 -40.08
N THR A 12 -17.53 -20.68 -39.80
CA THR A 12 -18.61 -20.14 -38.94
C THR A 12 -19.90 -19.88 -39.73
N ALA A 13 -21.07 -20.19 -39.14
CA ALA A 13 -22.41 -19.95 -39.71
C ALA A 13 -23.09 -18.69 -39.11
N PRO A 14 -23.95 -17.96 -39.85
CA PRO A 14 -24.75 -16.84 -39.34
C PRO A 14 -26.22 -17.22 -39.06
N LEU A 15 -26.88 -16.48 -38.16
CA LEU A 15 -28.33 -16.54 -37.89
C LEU A 15 -29.02 -15.19 -38.17
N PRO A 16 -30.35 -15.16 -38.43
CA PRO A 16 -30.98 -14.19 -39.34
C PRO A 16 -31.84 -13.10 -38.68
N GLU A 17 -32.03 -11.99 -39.41
CA GLU A 17 -33.02 -10.93 -39.17
C GLU A 17 -34.43 -11.30 -39.65
N PRO A 18 -35.50 -10.70 -39.07
CA PRO A 18 -36.79 -10.57 -39.76
C PRO A 18 -37.14 -9.12 -40.15
N ARG A 19 -37.61 -9.01 -41.41
CA ARG A 19 -38.10 -7.83 -42.14
C ARG A 19 -39.49 -7.31 -41.70
N PRO A 20 -39.88 -6.08 -42.10
CA PRO A 20 -41.12 -5.42 -41.67
C PRO A 20 -42.32 -5.71 -42.59
N ARG A 21 -43.54 -5.53 -42.07
CA ARG A 21 -44.78 -5.43 -42.83
C ARG A 21 -45.53 -4.17 -42.42
N GLY A 22 -45.86 -3.32 -43.40
CA GLY A 22 -46.87 -2.28 -43.27
C GLY A 22 -48.17 -2.66 -43.97
N ARG A 23 -49.31 -2.14 -43.48
CA ARG A 23 -50.36 -1.48 -44.30
C ARG A 23 -51.51 -0.95 -43.44
N ALA A 24 -52.08 0.13 -43.96
CA ALA A 24 -53.15 0.99 -43.45
C ALA A 24 -54.52 0.31 -43.30
N SER A 25 -55.39 0.90 -42.46
CA SER A 25 -56.83 1.05 -42.76
C SER A 25 -57.49 2.08 -41.82
N ARG A 26 -58.22 3.04 -42.43
CA ARG A 26 -59.28 3.85 -41.80
C ARG A 26 -60.47 2.95 -41.41
N ILE A 27 -61.31 3.37 -40.45
CA ILE A 27 -62.80 3.31 -40.46
C ILE A 27 -63.35 4.06 -39.21
N MET A 28 -64.00 5.20 -39.50
CA MET A 28 -65.36 5.66 -39.13
C MET A 28 -66.07 5.22 -37.83
N GLY A 29 -66.66 6.23 -37.16
CA GLY A 29 -67.81 6.16 -36.24
C GLY A 29 -67.56 7.02 -34.99
N GLY A 30 -68.31 8.05 -34.61
CA GLY A 30 -69.64 8.54 -34.98
C GLY A 30 -70.42 8.90 -33.69
N LEU A 31 -70.96 10.12 -33.65
CA LEU A 31 -72.00 10.69 -32.74
C LEU A 31 -71.62 11.32 -31.39
N GLY A 32 -72.17 12.54 -31.16
CA GLY A 32 -72.65 12.97 -29.84
C GLY A 32 -72.44 14.43 -29.39
N THR A 33 -73.06 15.43 -30.04
CA THR A 33 -74.08 16.38 -29.49
C THR A 33 -73.65 17.51 -28.51
N THR A 34 -73.92 18.77 -28.96
CA THR A 34 -74.48 19.96 -28.22
C THR A 34 -73.62 20.63 -27.12
N VAL A 35 -73.54 21.96 -26.87
CA VAL A 35 -74.30 23.18 -27.24
C VAL A 35 -73.58 24.45 -26.67
N ALA A 36 -73.79 25.63 -27.30
CA ALA A 36 -73.73 27.03 -26.76
C ALA A 36 -72.38 27.64 -26.31
N VAL A 37 -72.04 28.94 -26.45
CA VAL A 37 -72.71 30.17 -26.94
C VAL A 37 -71.64 31.29 -27.11
N LEU A 38 -71.80 32.11 -28.18
CA LEU A 38 -71.48 33.54 -28.47
C LEU A 38 -70.47 34.33 -27.57
N GLY A 39 -69.65 35.27 -28.07
CA GLY A 39 -69.60 35.87 -29.41
C GLY A 39 -68.67 37.11 -29.54
N ALA A 40 -68.87 37.81 -30.67
CA ALA A 40 -68.35 39.12 -31.12
C ALA A 40 -67.14 39.13 -32.09
N LEU A 41 -67.49 39.31 -33.38
CA LEU A 41 -66.68 39.67 -34.54
C LEU A 41 -66.22 41.14 -34.55
N GLY A 42 -65.16 41.45 -35.31
CA GLY A 42 -64.95 42.77 -35.91
C GLY A 42 -63.72 42.88 -36.82
N LEU A 43 -63.96 42.87 -38.14
CA LEU A 43 -63.00 43.02 -39.26
C LEU A 43 -62.32 44.41 -39.36
N GLY A 44 -61.16 44.48 -40.03
CA GLY A 44 -60.77 45.68 -40.81
C GLY A 44 -59.29 45.85 -41.13
N ILE A 45 -58.92 45.67 -42.41
CA ILE A 45 -57.61 46.04 -43.01
C ILE A 45 -57.67 47.51 -43.48
N GLY A 46 -56.58 48.27 -43.26
CA GLY A 46 -56.06 49.22 -44.25
C GLY A 46 -56.05 50.73 -43.94
N LEU A 47 -54.89 51.33 -44.26
CA LEU A 47 -54.57 52.73 -44.64
C LEU A 47 -53.76 53.56 -43.63
N GLY A 48 -52.73 54.26 -44.16
CA GLY A 48 -52.32 55.55 -43.58
C GLY A 48 -50.84 55.91 -43.53
N ARG A 49 -50.10 55.81 -44.65
CA ARG A 49 -48.85 56.57 -44.84
C ARG A 49 -49.15 58.07 -44.91
N SER A 50 -48.20 58.86 -44.38
CA SER A 50 -47.81 60.22 -44.80
C SER A 50 -48.50 61.42 -44.13
N LEU A 51 -47.71 62.15 -43.34
CA LEU A 51 -47.56 63.60 -43.47
C LEU A 51 -46.06 63.96 -43.44
N LEU A 52 -45.55 64.26 -44.65
CA LEU A 52 -44.69 65.38 -45.08
C LEU A 52 -43.44 65.80 -44.27
N ALA A 53 -42.33 65.86 -45.01
CA ALA A 53 -40.94 66.27 -44.73
C ALA A 53 -40.74 67.82 -44.76
N PRO A 54 -39.53 68.44 -44.91
CA PRO A 54 -38.12 67.97 -44.93
C PRO A 54 -37.06 68.91 -44.25
N GLU A 55 -35.77 68.63 -44.53
CA GLU A 55 -34.52 69.46 -44.45
C GLU A 55 -33.74 69.45 -43.12
N GLY A 56 -32.41 69.20 -43.05
CA GLY A 56 -31.37 68.94 -44.06
C GLY A 56 -29.99 68.83 -43.38
N GLY A 57 -28.99 68.29 -44.11
CA GLY A 57 -27.55 68.46 -43.82
C GLY A 57 -26.83 67.28 -43.15
N GLY A 58 -25.84 66.72 -43.85
CA GLY A 58 -24.66 66.09 -43.23
C GLY A 58 -23.40 66.75 -43.82
N PRO A 59 -22.19 66.24 -43.57
CA PRO A 59 -21.71 65.31 -42.53
C PRO A 59 -20.72 66.03 -41.58
N ASP A 60 -20.28 65.40 -40.48
CA ASP A 60 -18.91 65.61 -39.95
C ASP A 60 -18.51 64.48 -38.99
N THR A 61 -17.28 64.05 -39.17
CA THR A 61 -16.47 63.08 -38.43
C THR A 61 -16.15 63.55 -37.00
N GLU A 62 -16.13 62.63 -36.02
CA GLU A 62 -15.06 62.48 -35.00
C GLU A 62 -15.41 61.36 -33.99
N GLY A 63 -14.36 60.68 -33.49
CA GLY A 63 -14.42 59.37 -32.82
C GLY A 63 -14.93 59.33 -31.38
N PRO A 64 -15.07 58.13 -30.79
CA PRO A 64 -15.55 57.97 -29.43
C PRO A 64 -14.45 58.28 -28.43
N SER A 65 -14.72 59.22 -27.52
CA SER A 65 -13.98 59.37 -26.28
C SER A 65 -14.58 58.46 -25.22
N ILE A 66 -13.70 57.66 -24.62
CA ILE A 66 -13.98 56.76 -23.51
C ILE A 66 -14.20 57.60 -22.25
N SER A 67 -15.26 57.31 -21.50
CA SER A 67 -15.33 57.61 -20.07
C SER A 67 -15.89 56.42 -19.32
N SER A 68 -15.19 56.11 -18.24
CA SER A 68 -15.15 54.89 -17.43
C SER A 68 -16.34 54.69 -16.48
N SER A 69 -16.80 53.45 -16.33
CA SER A 69 -17.52 52.97 -15.15
C SER A 69 -16.98 51.59 -14.75
N GLY A 70 -16.82 51.39 -13.44
CA GLY A 70 -16.03 50.35 -12.79
C GLY A 70 -16.41 48.90 -13.06
N ALA A 71 -15.48 48.03 -12.69
CA ALA A 71 -15.57 46.58 -12.79
C ALA A 71 -16.66 46.03 -11.85
N ASP A 72 -17.77 45.59 -12.43
CA ASP A 72 -18.75 44.71 -11.80
C ASP A 72 -18.38 43.25 -12.10
N GLY A 73 -18.33 42.42 -11.07
CA GLY A 73 -18.12 40.98 -11.19
C GLY A 73 -19.18 40.33 -12.08
N ALA A 74 -18.74 39.60 -13.11
CA ALA A 74 -19.63 38.96 -14.07
C ALA A 74 -20.53 37.92 -13.38
N THR A 75 -21.82 38.26 -13.21
CA THR A 75 -22.82 37.36 -12.63
C THR A 75 -23.15 36.25 -13.63
N VAL A 76 -22.79 35.00 -13.31
CA VAL A 76 -23.07 33.82 -14.15
C VAL A 76 -24.53 33.39 -13.97
N TRP A 77 -25.23 33.09 -15.06
CA TRP A 77 -26.63 32.65 -15.09
C TRP A 77 -26.74 31.16 -15.40
N THR A 78 -27.61 30.41 -14.70
CA THR A 78 -27.76 28.95 -14.86
C THR A 78 -29.23 28.50 -14.93
N CYS A 79 -29.50 27.32 -15.50
CA CYS A 79 -30.85 26.75 -15.59
C CYS A 79 -31.14 25.79 -14.43
N SER A 80 -32.27 25.98 -13.74
CA SER A 80 -32.69 25.12 -12.61
C SER A 80 -32.85 23.64 -12.94
N MET A 81 -33.12 23.29 -14.20
CA MET A 81 -33.24 21.90 -14.66
C MET A 81 -31.99 21.37 -15.37
N HIS A 82 -31.13 22.26 -15.86
CA HIS A 82 -29.89 21.90 -16.56
C HIS A 82 -28.74 22.74 -15.98
N PRO A 83 -28.26 22.43 -14.76
CA PRO A 83 -27.27 23.25 -14.05
C PRO A 83 -25.91 23.35 -14.77
N GLN A 84 -25.68 22.45 -15.72
CA GLN A 84 -24.56 22.42 -16.65
C GLN A 84 -24.59 23.57 -17.69
N ILE A 85 -25.76 24.17 -17.95
CA ILE A 85 -25.87 25.36 -18.80
C ILE A 85 -25.58 26.59 -17.96
N ARG A 86 -24.50 27.29 -18.30
CA ARG A 86 -24.07 28.53 -17.65
C ARG A 86 -23.73 29.58 -18.70
N GLN A 87 -24.33 30.76 -18.60
CA GLN A 87 -24.11 31.87 -19.53
C GLN A 87 -23.68 33.14 -18.77
N PRO A 88 -22.86 34.01 -19.36
CA PRO A 88 -22.45 35.27 -18.74
C PRO A 88 -23.59 36.30 -18.67
N ASN A 89 -24.66 36.09 -19.45
CA ASN A 89 -25.78 37.00 -19.59
C ASN A 89 -27.11 36.27 -19.29
N PRO A 90 -28.16 36.99 -18.85
CA PRO A 90 -29.51 36.43 -18.77
C PRO A 90 -30.01 35.99 -20.15
N GLY A 91 -30.74 34.89 -20.20
CA GLY A 91 -31.27 34.31 -21.44
C GLY A 91 -32.00 33.00 -21.18
N ASP A 92 -32.37 32.28 -22.23
CA ASP A 92 -33.10 31.01 -22.11
C ASP A 92 -32.14 29.81 -22.16
N CYS A 93 -32.46 28.76 -21.40
CA CYS A 93 -31.74 27.50 -21.48
C CYS A 93 -31.93 26.86 -22.87
N PRO A 94 -30.86 26.55 -23.63
CA PRO A 94 -30.96 25.97 -24.97
C PRO A 94 -31.45 24.53 -24.98
N ILE A 95 -31.53 23.86 -23.81
CA ILE A 95 -32.03 22.48 -23.70
C ILE A 95 -33.55 22.47 -23.42
N CYS A 96 -34.03 23.31 -22.50
CA CYS A 96 -35.41 23.25 -22.02
C CYS A 96 -36.23 24.53 -22.24
N GLY A 97 -35.62 25.61 -22.72
CA GLY A 97 -36.29 26.87 -23.04
C GLY A 97 -36.79 27.67 -21.83
N MET A 98 -36.34 27.35 -20.61
CA MET A 98 -36.64 28.13 -19.41
C MET A 98 -35.60 29.22 -19.17
N ASP A 99 -36.05 30.38 -18.66
CA ASP A 99 -35.20 31.50 -18.25
C ASP A 99 -34.07 31.02 -17.32
N LEU A 100 -32.85 31.44 -17.62
CA LEU A 100 -31.70 31.27 -16.76
C LEU A 100 -31.86 32.17 -15.53
N ILE A 101 -31.44 31.68 -14.37
CA ILE A 101 -31.46 32.39 -13.09
C ILE A 101 -30.03 32.78 -12.68
N PRO A 102 -29.81 33.91 -11.98
CA PRO A 102 -28.47 34.32 -11.57
C PRO A 102 -27.94 33.34 -10.51
N ALA A 103 -26.78 32.72 -10.76
CA ALA A 103 -26.17 31.74 -9.87
C ALA A 103 -25.84 32.32 -8.49
N ALA A 104 -25.59 33.65 -8.40
CA ALA A 104 -25.32 34.36 -7.14
C ALA A 104 -26.60 34.65 -6.31
N SER A 105 -27.80 34.54 -6.89
CA SER A 105 -29.06 34.91 -6.21
C SER A 105 -29.78 33.75 -5.52
N SER A 106 -29.27 32.52 -5.66
CA SER A 106 -29.84 31.32 -5.08
C SER A 106 -28.94 30.75 -3.97
N ALA A 107 -29.25 31.14 -2.73
CA ALA A 107 -28.79 30.59 -1.45
C ALA A 107 -27.29 30.73 -1.08
N GLY A 108 -27.01 31.62 -0.11
CA GLY A 108 -25.91 31.44 0.84
C GLY A 108 -24.62 32.22 0.57
N ASP A 109 -24.71 33.54 0.46
CA ASP A 109 -23.55 34.46 0.36
C ASP A 109 -22.87 34.76 1.72
N GLN A 110 -23.29 34.08 2.80
CA GLN A 110 -22.73 34.26 4.16
C GLN A 110 -22.10 32.99 4.74
N ALA A 111 -21.98 31.91 3.96
CA ALA A 111 -21.43 30.66 4.45
C ALA A 111 -19.89 30.64 4.29
N GLU A 112 -19.15 30.79 5.40
CA GLU A 112 -17.69 30.65 5.43
C GLU A 112 -17.26 29.20 5.05
N GLY A 113 -16.80 29.02 3.82
CA GLY A 113 -16.19 27.77 3.34
C GLY A 113 -16.62 27.36 1.92
N LEU A 114 -15.71 26.71 1.18
CA LEU A 114 -15.92 26.28 -0.21
C LEU A 114 -17.11 25.32 -0.36
N ARG A 115 -17.34 24.42 0.61
CA ARG A 115 -18.43 23.44 0.66
C ARG A 115 -19.55 23.80 1.64
N ALA A 116 -19.66 25.07 2.03
CA ALA A 116 -20.64 25.52 3.03
C ALA A 116 -21.93 26.04 2.36
N VAL A 117 -23.08 25.63 2.91
CA VAL A 117 -24.42 26.08 2.54
C VAL A 117 -25.19 26.55 3.78
N SER A 118 -25.64 27.80 3.74
CA SER A 118 -26.51 28.38 4.78
C SER A 118 -27.95 28.44 4.28
N ILE A 119 -28.89 28.00 5.11
CA ILE A 119 -30.33 28.00 4.80
C ILE A 119 -31.12 28.68 5.92
N SER A 120 -32.33 29.19 5.59
CA SER A 120 -33.21 29.77 6.61
C SER A 120 -33.77 28.68 7.55
N ARG A 121 -34.27 29.09 8.72
CA ARG A 121 -34.88 28.16 9.68
C ARG A 121 -36.13 27.49 9.11
N GLU A 122 -36.93 28.24 8.36
CA GLU A 122 -38.13 27.73 7.68
C GLU A 122 -37.76 26.74 6.58
N ALA A 123 -36.68 27.02 5.83
CA ALA A 123 -36.17 26.09 4.82
C ALA A 123 -35.68 24.77 5.47
N ARG A 124 -35.02 24.83 6.63
CA ARG A 124 -34.62 23.62 7.37
C ARG A 124 -35.82 22.74 7.73
N GLU A 125 -36.91 23.34 8.21
CA GLU A 125 -38.15 22.63 8.55
C GLU A 125 -38.84 22.07 7.32
N LEU A 126 -38.96 22.86 6.24
CA LEU A 126 -39.56 22.42 4.98
C LEU A 126 -38.79 21.27 4.32
N LEU A 127 -37.46 21.28 4.45
CA LEU A 127 -36.59 20.23 3.92
C LEU A 127 -36.62 18.94 4.75
N ASP A 128 -37.22 18.96 5.96
CA ASP A 128 -37.22 17.90 6.99
C ASP A 128 -35.80 17.41 7.30
N LEU A 129 -34.89 18.37 7.55
CA LEU A 129 -33.50 18.04 7.88
C LEU A 129 -33.39 17.47 9.29
N LYS A 130 -32.86 16.25 9.37
CA LYS A 130 -32.54 15.59 10.66
C LYS A 130 -31.04 15.39 10.77
N VAL A 131 -30.54 15.56 11.98
CA VAL A 131 -29.13 15.38 12.31
C VAL A 131 -28.96 14.31 13.39
N ALA A 132 -27.81 13.65 13.39
CA ALA A 132 -27.39 12.72 14.43
C ALA A 132 -25.94 13.03 14.83
N PRO A 133 -25.58 12.82 16.11
CA PRO A 133 -24.20 12.98 16.55
C PRO A 133 -23.32 11.88 15.98
N VAL A 134 -22.07 12.21 15.67
CA VAL A 134 -20.98 11.28 15.43
C VAL A 134 -20.48 10.83 16.81
N GLU A 135 -20.53 9.53 17.07
CA GLU A 135 -20.15 8.95 18.35
C GLU A 135 -19.10 7.86 18.15
N ARG A 136 -18.26 7.67 19.15
CA ARG A 136 -17.46 6.47 19.26
C ARG A 136 -18.31 5.40 19.95
N ARG A 137 -18.43 4.24 19.32
CA ARG A 137 -19.02 3.05 19.96
C ARG A 137 -18.71 1.77 19.19
N TYR A 138 -18.75 0.65 19.89
CA TYR A 138 -18.76 -0.65 19.22
C TYR A 138 -20.06 -0.86 18.44
N VAL A 139 -19.92 -1.28 17.19
CA VAL A 139 -21.06 -1.60 16.31
C VAL A 139 -21.05 -3.08 15.98
N THR A 140 -22.25 -3.67 15.95
CA THR A 140 -22.42 -5.08 15.62
C THR A 140 -22.82 -5.23 14.16
N ALA A 141 -21.95 -5.84 13.36
CA ALA A 141 -22.30 -6.30 12.02
C ALA A 141 -23.13 -7.59 12.14
N THR A 142 -24.33 -7.57 11.57
CA THR A 142 -25.21 -8.74 11.52
C THR A 142 -25.12 -9.36 10.13
N VAL A 143 -24.46 -10.51 10.02
CA VAL A 143 -24.37 -11.29 8.78
C VAL A 143 -25.50 -12.31 8.76
N ARG A 144 -26.33 -12.27 7.72
CA ARG A 144 -27.42 -13.22 7.53
C ARG A 144 -27.04 -14.19 6.43
N MET A 145 -27.03 -15.47 6.76
CA MET A 145 -26.68 -16.55 5.84
C MET A 145 -27.85 -17.53 5.72
N VAL A 146 -27.90 -18.20 4.58
CA VAL A 146 -28.81 -19.31 4.35
C VAL A 146 -28.00 -20.55 4.05
N GLY A 147 -28.55 -21.72 4.34
CA GLY A 147 -27.85 -22.96 4.10
C GLY A 147 -28.71 -24.17 4.40
N LYS A 148 -28.03 -25.30 4.56
CA LYS A 148 -28.67 -26.56 4.93
C LYS A 148 -27.85 -27.34 5.94
N VAL A 149 -28.54 -28.17 6.71
CA VAL A 149 -27.92 -29.20 7.54
C VAL A 149 -27.38 -30.30 6.63
N ASP A 150 -26.21 -30.83 6.94
CA ASP A 150 -25.53 -31.89 6.23
C ASP A 150 -24.90 -32.87 7.23
N TYR A 151 -24.54 -34.05 6.73
CA TYR A 151 -23.85 -35.06 7.53
C TYR A 151 -22.46 -34.57 7.93
N ASP A 152 -22.01 -34.99 9.12
CA ASP A 152 -20.61 -34.93 9.45
C ASP A 152 -19.87 -36.04 8.68
N GLU A 153 -19.13 -35.67 7.64
CA GLU A 153 -18.41 -36.61 6.79
C GLU A 153 -17.31 -37.38 7.55
N THR A 154 -16.83 -36.86 8.70
CA THR A 154 -15.86 -37.55 9.56
C THR A 154 -16.49 -38.65 10.41
N ARG A 155 -17.82 -38.66 10.52
CA ARG A 155 -18.62 -39.64 11.27
C ARG A 155 -19.44 -40.56 10.36
N LEU A 156 -18.99 -40.73 9.11
CA LEU A 156 -19.55 -41.70 8.17
C LEU A 156 -18.78 -43.02 8.21
N GLY A 157 -19.50 -44.10 8.46
CA GLY A 157 -19.02 -45.47 8.34
C GLY A 157 -19.48 -46.08 7.01
N TYR A 158 -18.56 -46.70 6.26
CA TYR A 158 -18.90 -47.43 5.04
C TYR A 158 -18.74 -48.92 5.27
N ILE A 159 -19.79 -49.69 4.99
CA ILE A 159 -19.72 -51.15 5.01
C ILE A 159 -19.56 -51.63 3.58
N THR A 160 -18.42 -52.26 3.30
CA THR A 160 -18.07 -52.81 1.98
C THR A 160 -17.98 -54.33 2.03
N ALA A 161 -18.22 -55.00 0.90
CA ALA A 161 -17.91 -56.42 0.76
C ALA A 161 -16.39 -56.63 0.76
N TRP A 162 -15.86 -57.44 1.68
CA TRP A 162 -14.44 -57.81 1.67
C TRP A 162 -14.13 -59.04 0.83
N VAL A 163 -15.13 -59.90 0.62
CA VAL A 163 -15.08 -61.05 -0.29
C VAL A 163 -16.16 -60.94 -1.34
N ALA A 164 -15.88 -61.44 -2.54
CA ALA A 164 -16.90 -61.56 -3.58
C ALA A 164 -17.92 -62.65 -3.20
N GLY A 165 -19.18 -62.41 -3.51
CA GLY A 165 -20.24 -63.34 -3.16
C GLY A 165 -21.64 -62.82 -3.44
N ARG A 166 -22.64 -63.66 -3.18
CA ARG A 166 -24.06 -63.30 -3.29
C ARG A 166 -24.60 -62.90 -1.93
N LEU A 167 -25.33 -61.80 -1.85
CA LEU A 167 -26.00 -61.36 -0.64
C LEU A 167 -27.28 -62.17 -0.47
N ASP A 168 -27.29 -63.13 0.46
CA ASP A 168 -28.41 -64.05 0.60
C ASP A 168 -29.50 -63.51 1.53
N ARG A 169 -29.11 -62.76 2.57
CA ARG A 169 -30.06 -62.15 3.51
C ARG A 169 -29.58 -60.79 3.99
N LEU A 170 -30.41 -59.77 3.88
CA LEU A 170 -30.19 -58.46 4.48
C LEU A 170 -30.92 -58.44 5.83
N PHE A 171 -30.19 -58.25 6.92
CA PHE A 171 -30.82 -58.05 8.24
C PHE A 171 -31.36 -56.63 8.39
N VAL A 172 -30.73 -55.66 7.70
CA VAL A 172 -31.18 -54.28 7.58
C VAL A 172 -31.68 -54.02 6.16
N ASP A 173 -33.00 -54.05 5.96
CA ASP A 173 -33.63 -54.04 4.64
C ASP A 173 -34.12 -52.65 4.18
N TYR A 174 -34.05 -51.60 5.00
CA TYR A 174 -34.37 -50.22 4.62
C TYR A 174 -33.45 -49.20 5.28
N THR A 175 -33.41 -47.98 4.73
CA THR A 175 -32.65 -46.85 5.29
C THR A 175 -33.42 -46.21 6.45
N GLY A 176 -32.69 -45.60 7.40
CA GLY A 176 -33.25 -44.99 8.61
C GLY A 176 -33.27 -45.93 9.82
N VAL A 177 -32.80 -47.17 9.69
CA VAL A 177 -32.62 -48.10 10.81
C VAL A 177 -31.43 -47.65 11.66
N GLU A 178 -31.63 -47.58 12.96
CA GLU A 178 -30.57 -47.37 13.95
C GLU A 178 -29.89 -48.72 14.25
N VAL A 179 -28.56 -48.75 14.19
CA VAL A 179 -27.73 -49.92 14.42
C VAL A 179 -26.67 -49.63 15.47
N GLN A 180 -26.36 -50.61 16.29
CA GLN A 180 -25.26 -50.57 17.25
C GLN A 180 -24.04 -51.28 16.67
N GLU A 181 -22.86 -50.90 17.13
CA GLU A 181 -21.61 -51.59 16.78
C GLU A 181 -21.73 -53.09 17.11
N GLY A 182 -21.45 -53.95 16.12
CA GLY A 182 -21.60 -55.40 16.24
C GLY A 182 -22.96 -55.96 15.79
N ASP A 183 -23.94 -55.14 15.41
CA ASP A 183 -25.21 -55.64 14.89
C ASP A 183 -25.06 -56.38 13.55
N HIS A 184 -25.89 -57.39 13.33
CA HIS A 184 -25.92 -58.16 12.09
C HIS A 184 -26.46 -57.28 10.94
N MET A 185 -25.69 -57.10 9.87
CA MET A 185 -26.08 -56.22 8.75
C MET A 185 -26.51 -57.02 7.51
N VAL A 186 -25.67 -57.95 7.07
CA VAL A 186 -25.92 -58.77 5.87
C VAL A 186 -25.22 -60.11 5.97
N SER A 187 -25.85 -61.15 5.43
CA SER A 187 -25.26 -62.46 5.21
C SER A 187 -24.84 -62.60 3.74
N ILE A 188 -23.57 -62.90 3.50
CA ILE A 188 -23.00 -63.13 2.17
C ILE A 188 -22.65 -64.62 2.00
N TYR A 189 -23.12 -65.22 0.91
CA TYR A 189 -22.68 -66.53 0.43
C TYR A 189 -21.43 -66.35 -0.45
N SER A 190 -20.33 -67.00 -0.09
CA SER A 190 -19.06 -66.89 -0.83
C SER A 190 -18.35 -68.25 -0.97
N PRO A 191 -18.28 -68.82 -2.18
CA PRO A 191 -17.52 -70.04 -2.46
C PRO A 191 -16.02 -69.89 -2.17
N GLU A 192 -15.47 -68.70 -2.42
CA GLU A 192 -14.07 -68.37 -2.18
C GLU A 192 -13.75 -68.40 -0.69
N LEU A 193 -14.67 -67.88 0.13
CA LEU A 193 -14.55 -67.92 1.58
C LEU A 193 -14.62 -69.35 2.11
N TYR A 194 -15.58 -70.15 1.64
CA TYR A 194 -15.68 -71.57 2.02
C TYR A 194 -14.36 -72.31 1.77
N SER A 195 -13.76 -72.08 0.61
CA SER A 195 -12.48 -72.68 0.22
C SER A 195 -11.34 -72.24 1.14
N ALA A 196 -11.29 -70.96 1.52
CA ALA A 196 -10.28 -70.43 2.45
C ALA A 196 -10.48 -70.91 3.90
N GLN A 197 -11.71 -71.08 4.35
CA GLN A 197 -12.00 -71.68 5.66
C GLN A 197 -11.57 -73.15 5.71
N ALA A 198 -11.85 -73.92 4.66
CA ALA A 198 -11.41 -75.31 4.56
C ALA A 198 -9.87 -75.43 4.57
N GLU A 199 -9.17 -74.44 4.00
CA GLU A 199 -7.70 -74.33 4.04
C GLU A 199 -7.20 -74.10 5.48
N LEU A 200 -7.80 -73.16 6.22
CA LEU A 200 -7.48 -72.90 7.64
C LEU A 200 -7.70 -74.15 8.51
N ILE A 201 -8.84 -74.81 8.37
CA ILE A 201 -9.20 -75.99 9.15
C ILE A 201 -8.19 -77.13 8.91
N ARG A 202 -7.81 -77.38 7.64
CA ARG A 202 -6.78 -78.37 7.31
C ARG A 202 -5.41 -78.01 7.88
N ALA A 203 -5.02 -76.73 7.80
CA ALA A 203 -3.75 -76.27 8.35
C ALA A 203 -3.69 -76.44 9.88
N ARG A 204 -4.82 -76.20 10.57
CA ARG A 204 -4.97 -76.45 12.01
C ARG A 204 -4.88 -77.94 12.35
N GLN A 205 -5.58 -78.79 11.60
CA GLN A 205 -5.51 -80.25 11.79
C GLN A 205 -4.07 -80.79 11.58
N ALA A 206 -3.35 -80.30 10.56
CA ALA A 206 -1.95 -80.66 10.34
C ALA A 206 -1.03 -80.24 11.52
N THR A 207 -1.31 -79.07 12.11
CA THR A 207 -0.60 -78.57 13.30
C THR A 207 -0.91 -79.40 14.55
N GLN A 208 -2.16 -79.83 14.74
CA GLN A 208 -2.55 -80.73 15.82
C GLN A 208 -1.93 -82.13 15.65
N GLN A 209 -1.92 -82.68 14.43
CA GLN A 209 -1.30 -83.98 14.13
C GLN A 209 0.21 -83.97 14.31
N ARG A 210 0.88 -82.82 14.13
CA ARG A 210 2.30 -82.66 14.47
C ARG A 210 2.56 -82.89 15.96
N ARG A 211 1.65 -82.48 16.86
CA ARG A 211 1.78 -82.77 18.30
C ARG A 211 1.82 -84.28 18.58
N THR A 212 1.23 -85.09 17.70
CA THR A 212 1.26 -86.56 17.77
C THR A 212 2.35 -87.21 16.91
N SER A 213 2.86 -86.54 15.87
CA SER A 213 3.84 -87.05 14.89
C SER A 213 4.81 -85.96 14.42
N PRO A 214 6.07 -85.89 14.91
CA PRO A 214 7.00 -84.77 14.71
C PRO A 214 7.52 -84.49 13.27
N GLY A 215 7.07 -85.21 12.24
CA GLY A 215 7.65 -85.18 10.89
C GLY A 215 7.13 -84.10 9.93
N ILE A 216 6.07 -83.37 10.28
CA ILE A 216 5.49 -82.35 9.40
C ILE A 216 6.25 -81.04 9.64
N LEU A 217 7.06 -80.54 8.70
CA LEU A 217 7.72 -79.22 8.81
C LEU A 217 6.84 -78.13 8.16
N GLY A 218 6.83 -76.91 8.72
CA GLY A 218 6.06 -75.77 8.17
C GLY A 218 4.56 -75.66 8.51
N ALA A 219 3.94 -76.58 9.25
CA ALA A 219 2.50 -76.52 9.55
C ALA A 219 2.06 -75.23 10.28
N ASP A 220 2.85 -74.75 11.24
CA ASP A 220 2.54 -73.49 11.96
C ASP A 220 2.53 -72.27 11.02
N ARG A 221 3.44 -72.23 10.04
CA ARG A 221 3.48 -71.16 9.03
C ARG A 221 2.29 -71.21 8.11
N LEU A 222 1.80 -72.40 7.77
CA LEU A 222 0.60 -72.57 6.95
C LEU A 222 -0.66 -72.13 7.70
N LEU A 223 -0.76 -72.49 8.99
CA LEU A 223 -1.85 -72.03 9.85
C LEU A 223 -1.85 -70.51 9.97
N GLU A 224 -0.68 -69.92 10.23
CA GLU A 224 -0.54 -68.46 10.33
C GLU A 224 -0.88 -67.76 9.01
N SER A 225 -0.43 -68.30 7.87
CA SER A 225 -0.76 -67.75 6.55
C SER A 225 -2.25 -67.83 6.23
N ALA A 226 -2.93 -68.90 6.65
CA ALA A 226 -4.37 -69.06 6.45
C ALA A 226 -5.18 -68.12 7.35
N ARG A 227 -4.74 -67.90 8.61
CA ARG A 227 -5.32 -66.87 9.49
C ARG A 227 -5.17 -65.49 8.90
N GLU A 228 -3.96 -65.15 8.47
CA GLU A 228 -3.65 -63.84 7.92
C GLU A 228 -4.46 -63.57 6.64
N LYS A 229 -4.65 -64.58 5.79
CA LYS A 229 -5.51 -64.48 4.60
C LYS A 229 -6.95 -64.12 4.95
N LEU A 230 -7.55 -64.77 5.95
CA LEU A 230 -8.92 -64.47 6.40
C LEU A 230 -9.02 -63.12 7.11
N ARG A 231 -8.00 -62.75 7.90
CA ARG A 231 -7.90 -61.42 8.53
C ARG A 231 -7.83 -60.30 7.50
N LEU A 232 -7.05 -60.49 6.43
CA LEU A 232 -6.97 -59.55 5.30
C LEU A 232 -8.28 -59.46 4.50
N TRP A 233 -9.10 -60.51 4.53
CA TRP A 233 -10.46 -60.51 4.01
C TRP A 233 -11.48 -59.94 5.01
N GLY A 234 -11.01 -59.29 6.08
CA GLY A 234 -11.81 -58.52 7.02
C GLY A 234 -12.53 -59.34 8.08
N LEU A 235 -12.30 -60.65 8.18
CA LEU A 235 -12.87 -61.44 9.29
C LEU A 235 -12.24 -60.99 10.61
N THR A 236 -13.08 -60.84 11.64
CA THR A 236 -12.62 -60.53 13.01
C THR A 236 -11.89 -61.70 13.62
N GLU A 237 -11.01 -61.45 14.59
CA GLU A 237 -10.32 -62.53 15.32
C GLU A 237 -11.30 -63.51 15.97
N GLY A 238 -12.44 -63.00 16.46
CA GLY A 238 -13.52 -63.83 17.00
C GLY A 238 -14.12 -64.78 15.96
N GLN A 239 -14.41 -64.29 14.76
CA GLN A 239 -14.92 -65.12 13.65
C GLN A 239 -13.89 -66.17 13.21
N ILE A 240 -12.60 -65.82 13.14
CA ILE A 240 -11.54 -66.77 12.79
C ILE A 240 -11.43 -67.87 13.86
N ALA A 241 -11.47 -67.49 15.15
CA ALA A 241 -11.44 -68.44 16.26
C ALA A 241 -12.67 -69.37 16.26
N GLU A 242 -13.84 -68.86 15.90
CA GLU A 242 -15.07 -69.66 15.76
C GLU A 242 -14.97 -70.68 14.62
N ILE A 243 -14.42 -70.29 13.46
CA ILE A 243 -14.16 -71.20 12.34
C ILE A 243 -13.19 -72.30 12.77
N GLU A 244 -12.12 -71.96 13.49
CA GLU A 244 -11.17 -72.94 14.02
C GLU A 244 -11.78 -73.90 15.06
N ALA A 245 -12.76 -73.45 15.83
CA ALA A 245 -13.45 -74.25 16.83
C ALA A 245 -14.53 -75.15 16.20
N SER A 246 -15.20 -74.68 15.15
CA SER A 246 -16.31 -75.38 14.48
C SER A 246 -15.90 -76.63 13.71
N GLU A 247 -14.63 -76.72 13.29
CA GLU A 247 -14.05 -77.80 12.46
C GLU A 247 -14.74 -78.03 11.09
N GLU A 248 -15.79 -77.28 10.76
CA GLU A 248 -16.53 -77.35 9.49
C GLU A 248 -16.56 -75.96 8.82
N PRO A 249 -16.18 -75.85 7.53
CA PRO A 249 -16.27 -74.58 6.81
C PRO A 249 -17.73 -74.19 6.56
N SER A 250 -18.05 -72.91 6.73
CA SER A 250 -19.35 -72.32 6.40
C SER A 250 -19.30 -71.64 5.02
N ASP A 251 -20.39 -71.76 4.28
CA ASP A 251 -20.61 -71.10 3.00
C ASP A 251 -21.20 -69.68 3.15
N HIS A 252 -21.59 -69.28 4.37
CA HIS A 252 -22.15 -67.96 4.68
C HIS A 252 -21.27 -67.20 5.68
N LEU A 253 -21.18 -65.89 5.50
CA LEU A 253 -20.55 -64.96 6.44
C LEU A 253 -21.49 -63.82 6.78
N THR A 254 -21.64 -63.52 8.05
CA THR A 254 -22.34 -62.31 8.48
C THR A 254 -21.35 -61.15 8.59
N ILE A 255 -21.68 -60.05 7.91
CA ILE A 255 -20.99 -58.76 8.05
C ILE A 255 -21.72 -57.97 9.13
N TYR A 256 -20.94 -57.42 10.08
CA TYR A 256 -21.44 -56.67 11.23
C TYR A 256 -21.26 -55.15 11.04
N ALA A 257 -21.98 -54.37 11.85
CA ALA A 257 -21.82 -52.91 11.89
C ALA A 257 -20.48 -52.53 12.56
N PRO A 258 -19.60 -51.75 11.91
CA PRO A 258 -18.33 -51.32 12.48
C PRO A 258 -18.45 -50.14 13.46
N MET A 259 -19.61 -49.48 13.49
CA MET A 259 -19.89 -48.36 14.38
C MET A 259 -21.40 -48.26 14.64
N SER A 260 -21.77 -47.60 15.74
CA SER A 260 -23.16 -47.28 16.02
C SER A 260 -23.61 -46.05 15.22
N GLY A 261 -24.85 -46.05 14.73
CA GLY A 261 -25.42 -44.93 13.98
C GLY A 261 -26.68 -45.30 13.20
N ILE A 262 -27.06 -44.47 12.22
CA ILE A 262 -28.24 -44.67 11.38
C ILE A 262 -27.80 -45.03 9.96
N VAL A 263 -28.45 -46.04 9.35
CA VAL A 263 -28.21 -46.42 7.96
C VAL A 263 -28.80 -45.37 7.01
N ILE A 264 -27.95 -44.56 6.38
CA ILE A 264 -28.39 -43.47 5.49
C ILE A 264 -28.55 -43.93 4.04
N ASP A 265 -27.70 -44.86 3.59
CA ASP A 265 -27.76 -45.44 2.25
C ASP A 265 -27.70 -46.96 2.31
N LYS A 266 -28.51 -47.60 1.46
CA LYS A 266 -28.47 -49.04 1.18
C LYS A 266 -28.31 -49.24 -0.32
N ASN A 267 -27.09 -49.62 -0.74
CA ASN A 267 -26.75 -49.83 -2.15
C ASN A 267 -26.91 -51.30 -2.60
N ALA A 268 -27.34 -52.17 -1.68
CA ALA A 268 -27.45 -53.60 -1.89
C ALA A 268 -28.90 -54.12 -1.83
N GLN A 269 -29.16 -55.20 -2.56
CA GLN A 269 -30.44 -55.92 -2.58
C GLN A 269 -30.19 -57.42 -2.31
N GLU A 270 -31.15 -58.10 -1.69
CA GLU A 270 -31.08 -59.56 -1.53
C GLU A 270 -31.02 -60.24 -2.90
N GLY A 271 -30.16 -61.25 -3.01
CA GLY A 271 -29.84 -61.96 -4.25
C GLY A 271 -28.78 -61.29 -5.13
N MET A 272 -28.35 -60.05 -4.82
CA MET A 272 -27.33 -59.34 -5.58
C MET A 272 -25.95 -59.98 -5.39
N TYR A 273 -25.19 -60.11 -6.48
CA TYR A 273 -23.78 -60.47 -6.41
C TYR A 273 -22.93 -59.21 -6.24
N VAL A 274 -21.96 -59.25 -5.33
CA VAL A 274 -21.06 -58.13 -5.04
C VAL A 274 -19.61 -58.57 -5.18
N ASP A 275 -18.77 -57.65 -5.64
CA ASP A 275 -17.32 -57.81 -5.70
C ASP A 275 -16.66 -57.20 -4.46
N THR A 276 -15.41 -57.58 -4.18
CA THR A 276 -14.60 -56.95 -3.12
C THR A 276 -14.50 -55.43 -3.34
N GLY A 277 -14.79 -54.66 -2.30
CA GLY A 277 -14.84 -53.19 -2.31
C GLY A 277 -16.23 -52.62 -2.62
N THR A 278 -17.21 -53.44 -3.02
CA THR A 278 -18.58 -52.96 -3.28
C THR A 278 -19.19 -52.40 -1.99
N ARG A 279 -19.64 -51.15 -2.02
CA ARG A 279 -20.31 -50.50 -0.89
C ARG A 279 -21.73 -51.07 -0.73
N ILE A 280 -22.01 -51.64 0.44
CA ILE A 280 -23.30 -52.25 0.78
C ILE A 280 -24.16 -51.23 1.54
N TYR A 281 -23.64 -50.68 2.64
CA TYR A 281 -24.32 -49.70 3.48
C TYR A 281 -23.44 -48.47 3.75
N THR A 282 -24.09 -47.35 4.04
CA THR A 282 -23.48 -46.19 4.69
C THR A 282 -24.19 -45.94 6.02
N ILE A 283 -23.42 -45.85 7.10
CA ILE A 283 -23.89 -45.54 8.45
C ILE A 283 -23.41 -44.13 8.81
N SER A 284 -24.24 -43.35 9.50
CA SER A 284 -23.88 -42.04 10.01
C SER A 284 -24.28 -41.89 11.47
N ASP A 285 -23.37 -41.36 12.29
CA ASP A 285 -23.71 -40.85 13.61
C ASP A 285 -24.25 -39.42 13.49
N LEU A 286 -25.54 -39.24 13.81
CA LEU A 286 -26.24 -37.95 13.72
C LEU A 286 -26.21 -37.13 15.02
N SER A 287 -25.42 -37.54 16.02
CA SER A 287 -25.28 -36.82 17.29
C SER A 287 -24.59 -35.46 17.13
N GLU A 288 -23.78 -35.30 16.09
CA GLU A 288 -23.21 -34.04 15.62
C GLU A 288 -23.45 -33.92 14.12
N LEU A 289 -23.81 -32.71 13.68
CA LEU A 289 -24.10 -32.43 12.28
C LEU A 289 -23.33 -31.20 11.82
N TRP A 290 -23.16 -31.08 10.51
CA TRP A 290 -22.63 -29.87 9.92
C TRP A 290 -23.76 -29.02 9.37
N VAL A 291 -23.62 -27.71 9.50
CA VAL A 291 -24.47 -26.76 8.80
C VAL A 291 -23.62 -26.05 7.77
N LYS A 292 -23.94 -26.25 6.49
CA LYS A 292 -23.25 -25.63 5.35
C LYS A 292 -24.02 -24.37 4.95
N LEU A 293 -23.46 -23.22 5.28
CA LEU A 293 -23.99 -21.88 5.02
C LEU A 293 -23.32 -21.24 3.80
N ASP A 294 -24.07 -20.39 3.11
CA ASP A 294 -23.56 -19.54 2.03
C ASP A 294 -23.35 -18.11 2.54
N ALA A 295 -22.09 -17.65 2.53
CA ALA A 295 -21.71 -16.28 2.83
C ALA A 295 -21.38 -15.53 1.54
N TYR A 296 -21.86 -14.29 1.38
CA TYR A 296 -21.48 -13.45 0.25
C TYR A 296 -20.06 -12.91 0.40
N GLU A 297 -19.41 -12.61 -0.72
CA GLU A 297 -18.08 -11.99 -0.77
C GLU A 297 -17.97 -10.73 0.11
N SER A 298 -19.03 -9.92 0.18
CA SER A 298 -19.10 -8.70 1.00
C SER A 298 -19.10 -8.95 2.51
N ASP A 299 -19.47 -10.17 2.94
CA ASP A 299 -19.68 -10.51 4.34
C ASP A 299 -18.48 -11.23 4.96
N LEU A 300 -17.56 -11.74 4.14
CA LEU A 300 -16.32 -12.38 4.55
C LEU A 300 -15.46 -11.57 5.54
N PRO A 301 -15.38 -10.22 5.46
CA PRO A 301 -14.63 -9.44 6.43
C PRO A 301 -15.09 -9.65 7.87
N TRP A 302 -16.34 -10.06 8.08
CA TRP A 302 -17.00 -10.23 9.38
C TRP A 302 -16.95 -11.65 9.93
N LEU A 303 -16.56 -12.63 9.10
CA LEU A 303 -16.60 -14.05 9.44
C LEU A 303 -15.21 -14.56 9.81
N ARG A 304 -15.10 -15.22 10.97
CA ARG A 304 -13.86 -15.77 11.52
C ARG A 304 -14.11 -17.14 12.16
N TYR A 305 -13.06 -17.94 12.25
CA TYR A 305 -13.10 -19.28 12.86
C TYR A 305 -13.42 -19.21 14.35
N GLY A 306 -14.35 -20.03 14.84
CA GLY A 306 -14.72 -20.05 16.25
C GLY A 306 -15.88 -19.14 16.64
N GLN A 307 -16.37 -18.26 15.74
CA GLN A 307 -17.54 -17.44 16.04
C GLN A 307 -18.78 -18.31 16.28
N GLU A 308 -19.62 -17.85 17.21
CA GLU A 308 -20.94 -18.43 17.44
C GLU A 308 -21.91 -18.03 16.33
N VAL A 309 -22.67 -19.02 15.85
CA VAL A 309 -23.70 -18.86 14.83
C VAL A 309 -25.04 -19.27 15.43
N GLU A 310 -25.98 -18.34 15.46
CA GLU A 310 -27.37 -18.64 15.76
C GLU A 310 -28.08 -19.01 14.47
N PHE A 311 -28.85 -20.10 14.46
CA PHE A 311 -29.67 -20.44 13.31
C PHE A 311 -31.04 -20.98 13.71
N THR A 312 -31.97 -20.81 12.79
CA THR A 312 -33.35 -21.29 12.91
C THR A 312 -33.66 -22.19 11.73
N THR A 313 -34.61 -23.11 11.92
CA THR A 313 -35.08 -24.01 10.88
C THR A 313 -36.57 -23.78 10.65
N GLU A 314 -37.04 -24.01 9.42
CA GLU A 314 -38.47 -23.88 9.13
C GLU A 314 -39.32 -24.98 9.79
N ALA A 315 -38.69 -26.12 10.11
CA ALA A 315 -39.33 -27.24 10.80
C ALA A 315 -39.68 -26.92 12.27
N TYR A 316 -38.90 -26.05 12.91
CA TYR A 316 -39.11 -25.65 14.31
C TYR A 316 -39.11 -24.12 14.45
N PRO A 317 -40.19 -23.43 14.04
CA PRO A 317 -40.27 -21.98 14.12
C PRO A 317 -40.14 -21.47 15.56
N GLY A 318 -39.25 -20.51 15.79
CA GLY A 318 -39.03 -19.88 17.10
C GLY A 318 -38.02 -20.58 18.00
N GLU A 319 -37.56 -21.78 17.66
CA GLU A 319 -36.43 -22.43 18.34
C GLU A 319 -35.11 -21.97 17.72
N VAL A 320 -34.19 -21.46 18.55
CA VAL A 320 -32.86 -21.01 18.13
C VAL A 320 -31.86 -22.09 18.48
N PHE A 321 -31.12 -22.55 17.47
CA PHE A 321 -30.01 -23.48 17.61
C PHE A 321 -28.71 -22.69 17.50
N THR A 322 -27.67 -23.16 18.19
CA THR A 322 -26.34 -22.55 18.17
C THR A 322 -25.32 -23.53 17.59
N GLY A 323 -24.28 -22.99 16.97
CA GLY A 323 -23.15 -23.76 16.47
C GLY A 323 -21.92 -22.88 16.33
N THR A 324 -20.79 -23.48 15.99
CA THR A 324 -19.50 -22.76 15.90
C THR A 324 -18.93 -22.86 14.49
N ILE A 325 -18.45 -21.74 13.93
CA ILE A 325 -17.78 -21.73 12.62
C ILE A 325 -16.50 -22.58 12.69
N ALA A 326 -16.52 -23.72 12.01
CA ALA A 326 -15.41 -24.68 11.99
C ALA A 326 -14.58 -24.59 10.70
N PHE A 327 -15.16 -24.10 9.60
CA PHE A 327 -14.43 -23.95 8.36
C PHE A 327 -15.03 -22.87 7.46
N ILE A 328 -14.19 -22.08 6.81
CA ILE A 328 -14.56 -21.14 5.76
C ILE A 328 -13.79 -21.56 4.52
N ASP A 329 -14.49 -21.86 3.43
CA ASP A 329 -13.89 -22.35 2.18
C ASP A 329 -12.95 -21.28 1.59
N PRO A 330 -11.68 -21.62 1.25
CA PRO A 330 -10.75 -20.66 0.67
C PRO A 330 -11.14 -20.25 -0.76
N VAL A 331 -12.04 -20.99 -1.41
CA VAL A 331 -12.43 -20.77 -2.81
C VAL A 331 -13.82 -20.14 -2.90
N LEU A 332 -13.90 -19.00 -3.57
CA LEU A 332 -15.17 -18.37 -3.93
C LEU A 332 -15.84 -19.12 -5.09
N ASN A 333 -17.12 -19.45 -4.94
CA ASN A 333 -17.88 -20.00 -6.06
C ASN A 333 -18.16 -18.90 -7.10
N ALA A 334 -17.56 -19.00 -8.28
CA ALA A 334 -17.68 -17.99 -9.33
C ALA A 334 -19.10 -17.77 -9.86
N ARG A 335 -20.02 -18.76 -9.73
CA ARG A 335 -21.41 -18.64 -10.19
C ARG A 335 -22.30 -17.92 -9.19
N THR A 336 -22.18 -18.24 -7.91
CA THR A 336 -23.02 -17.66 -6.85
C THR A 336 -22.38 -16.46 -6.17
N ARG A 337 -21.07 -16.24 -6.36
CA ARG A 337 -20.23 -15.29 -5.60
C ARG A 337 -20.38 -15.47 -4.09
N THR A 338 -20.50 -16.73 -3.67
CA THR A 338 -20.58 -17.13 -2.26
C THR A 338 -19.42 -18.03 -1.88
N VAL A 339 -19.06 -17.98 -0.60
CA VAL A 339 -18.13 -18.89 0.07
C VAL A 339 -18.92 -19.81 0.98
N LYS A 340 -18.56 -21.09 1.00
CA LYS A 340 -19.16 -22.06 1.91
C LYS A 340 -18.57 -21.91 3.30
N VAL A 341 -19.44 -21.72 4.29
CA VAL A 341 -19.09 -21.66 5.70
C VAL A 341 -19.68 -22.88 6.40
N ARG A 342 -18.83 -23.71 6.99
CA ARG A 342 -19.23 -24.90 7.72
C ARG A 342 -19.26 -24.61 9.22
N VAL A 343 -20.38 -24.92 9.82
CA VAL A 343 -20.64 -24.75 11.25
C VAL A 343 -20.84 -26.13 11.87
N ASN A 344 -20.15 -26.41 12.97
CA ASN A 344 -20.35 -27.64 13.74
C ASN A 344 -21.50 -27.43 14.72
N VAL A 345 -22.44 -28.37 14.74
CA VAL A 345 -23.68 -28.28 15.52
C VAL A 345 -23.90 -29.56 16.31
N PRO A 346 -24.00 -29.48 17.65
CA PRO A 346 -24.41 -30.62 18.47
C PRO A 346 -25.91 -30.91 18.29
N ASN A 347 -26.26 -32.19 18.11
CA ASN A 347 -27.64 -32.65 17.90
C ASN A 347 -28.04 -33.78 18.89
N PRO A 348 -27.91 -33.58 20.22
CA PRO A 348 -28.18 -34.63 21.21
C PRO A 348 -29.65 -35.07 21.26
N THR A 349 -30.57 -34.22 20.79
CA THR A 349 -32.01 -34.51 20.78
C THR A 349 -32.49 -35.14 19.48
N GLY A 350 -31.63 -35.24 18.44
CA GLY A 350 -32.00 -35.78 17.13
C GLY A 350 -33.04 -34.94 16.37
N LYS A 351 -33.33 -33.70 16.81
CA LYS A 351 -34.32 -32.83 16.18
C LYS A 351 -33.88 -32.37 14.79
N LEU A 352 -32.59 -32.06 14.64
CA LEU A 352 -32.02 -31.63 13.38
C LEU A 352 -31.81 -32.85 12.50
N LYS A 353 -32.30 -32.76 11.27
CA LYS A 353 -32.12 -33.79 10.25
C LYS A 353 -31.32 -33.21 9.09
N PRO A 354 -30.48 -34.03 8.43
CA PRO A 354 -29.81 -33.67 7.19
C PRO A 354 -30.80 -33.13 6.14
N ASP A 355 -30.30 -32.24 5.28
CA ASP A 355 -31.04 -31.50 4.24
C ASP A 355 -32.12 -30.53 4.73
N MET A 356 -32.28 -30.32 6.04
CA MET A 356 -33.11 -29.23 6.55
C MET A 356 -32.54 -27.87 6.15
N PHE A 357 -33.40 -26.97 5.67
CA PHE A 357 -33.02 -25.58 5.41
C PHE A 357 -32.85 -24.80 6.71
N VAL A 358 -31.80 -23.99 6.74
CA VAL A 358 -31.50 -23.13 7.89
C VAL A 358 -31.32 -21.68 7.48
N ARG A 359 -31.69 -20.79 8.40
CA ARG A 359 -31.38 -19.37 8.33
C ARG A 359 -30.51 -19.03 9.52
N ALA A 360 -29.29 -18.62 9.23
CA ALA A 360 -28.26 -18.35 10.22
C ALA A 360 -27.99 -16.85 10.32
N VAL A 361 -27.63 -16.42 11.52
CA VAL A 361 -27.25 -15.06 11.84
C VAL A 361 -25.95 -15.13 12.65
N VAL A 362 -24.94 -14.41 12.18
CA VAL A 362 -23.70 -14.18 12.91
C VAL A 362 -23.67 -12.71 13.30
N ARG A 363 -23.41 -12.45 14.58
CA ARG A 363 -23.25 -11.10 15.13
C ARG A 363 -21.78 -10.87 15.44
N ALA A 364 -21.09 -10.14 14.57
CA ALA A 364 -19.70 -9.77 14.76
C ALA A 364 -19.63 -8.37 15.38
N GLN A 365 -19.03 -8.22 16.55
CA GLN A 365 -18.67 -6.88 17.03
C GLN A 365 -17.50 -6.38 16.21
N VAL A 366 -17.51 -5.11 15.84
CA VAL A 366 -16.46 -4.51 15.03
C VAL A 366 -15.73 -3.48 15.87
N ALA A 367 -14.43 -3.66 16.02
CA ALA A 367 -13.54 -2.70 16.64
C ALA A 367 -12.93 -1.73 15.60
N THR A 368 -12.16 -0.79 16.10
CA THR A 368 -11.30 0.11 15.31
C THR A 368 -10.53 -0.67 14.26
N ALA A 369 -10.29 -0.07 13.08
CA ALA A 369 -9.78 -0.71 11.87
C ALA A 369 -10.77 -1.61 11.08
N GLY A 370 -11.97 -1.88 11.60
CA GLY A 370 -12.93 -2.78 10.93
C GLY A 370 -12.63 -4.26 11.17
N ARG A 371 -11.89 -4.58 12.24
CA ARG A 371 -11.57 -5.96 12.62
C ARG A 371 -12.66 -6.55 13.51
N VAL A 372 -12.87 -7.85 13.38
CA VAL A 372 -13.86 -8.60 14.15
C VAL A 372 -13.36 -8.80 15.57
N MET A 373 -14.21 -8.42 16.50
CA MET A 373 -14.10 -8.68 17.92
C MET A 373 -15.15 -9.71 18.34
N ASP A 374 -14.71 -10.67 19.13
CA ASP A 374 -15.60 -11.60 19.82
C ASP A 374 -15.13 -11.74 21.26
N ALA A 375 -15.93 -11.23 22.20
CA ALA A 375 -15.59 -11.22 23.63
C ALA A 375 -15.31 -12.63 24.19
N GLY A 376 -15.86 -13.68 23.57
CA GLY A 376 -15.64 -15.07 23.95
C GLY A 376 -14.33 -15.66 23.45
N LEU A 377 -13.61 -15.00 22.54
CA LEU A 377 -12.39 -15.50 21.89
C LEU A 377 -11.17 -14.61 22.10
N VAL A 378 -11.36 -13.35 22.48
CA VAL A 378 -10.28 -12.40 22.74
C VAL A 378 -9.32 -12.93 23.83
N GLY A 379 -8.03 -13.00 23.52
CA GLY A 379 -6.99 -13.49 24.45
C GLY A 379 -6.94 -15.01 24.64
N LYS A 380 -7.81 -15.76 23.96
CA LYS A 380 -7.88 -17.23 24.07
C LYS A 380 -6.99 -17.95 23.05
N TRP A 381 -6.88 -19.26 23.25
CA TRP A 381 -6.09 -20.17 22.42
C TRP A 381 -7.01 -21.16 21.71
N ILE A 382 -6.82 -21.32 20.41
CA ILE A 382 -7.71 -22.11 19.54
C ILE A 382 -6.91 -23.04 18.64
N CYS A 383 -7.45 -24.22 18.35
CA CYS A 383 -6.84 -25.15 17.41
C CYS A 383 -7.24 -24.80 15.97
N ARG A 384 -6.25 -24.64 15.07
CA ARG A 384 -6.48 -24.42 13.62
C ARG A 384 -7.31 -25.53 12.96
N MET A 385 -7.16 -26.77 13.46
CA MET A 385 -7.84 -27.94 12.91
C MET A 385 -9.18 -28.24 13.60
N HIS A 386 -9.36 -27.76 14.83
CA HIS A 386 -10.56 -28.02 15.64
C HIS A 386 -11.04 -26.71 16.28
N PRO A 387 -11.72 -25.82 15.53
CA PRO A 387 -12.08 -24.49 16.04
C PRO A 387 -13.06 -24.50 17.22
N GLY A 388 -13.71 -25.62 17.50
CA GLY A 388 -14.50 -25.81 18.72
C GLY A 388 -13.67 -26.00 19.99
N VAL A 389 -12.34 -26.24 19.87
CA VAL A 389 -11.43 -26.36 21.02
C VAL A 389 -10.82 -24.99 21.31
N VAL A 390 -11.38 -24.32 22.31
CA VAL A 390 -10.93 -23.01 22.81
C VAL A 390 -10.49 -23.16 24.27
N LYS A 391 -9.28 -22.69 24.59
CA LYS A 391 -8.69 -22.72 25.94
C LYS A 391 -8.24 -21.34 26.39
N GLU A 392 -8.24 -21.10 27.69
CA GLU A 392 -7.77 -19.83 28.28
C GLU A 392 -6.23 -19.72 28.28
N THR A 393 -5.51 -20.85 28.23
CA THR A 393 -4.04 -20.90 28.29
C THR A 393 -3.45 -21.57 27.07
N ALA A 394 -2.17 -21.27 26.81
CA ALA A 394 -1.37 -22.01 25.84
C ALA A 394 -1.33 -23.50 26.20
N GLY A 395 -1.30 -24.36 25.18
CA GLY A 395 -1.26 -25.81 25.33
C GLY A 395 -1.57 -26.51 24.02
N ASP A 396 -1.78 -27.81 24.10
CA ASP A 396 -2.10 -28.64 22.94
C ASP A 396 -3.61 -28.89 22.80
N CYS A 397 -4.04 -29.16 21.58
CA CYS A 397 -5.40 -29.54 21.27
C CYS A 397 -5.72 -30.96 21.78
N ASP A 398 -6.86 -31.12 22.46
CA ASP A 398 -7.27 -32.41 23.04
C ASP A 398 -7.65 -33.46 21.98
N ILE A 399 -7.90 -33.03 20.74
CA ILE A 399 -8.35 -33.90 19.64
C ILE A 399 -7.17 -34.34 18.77
N CYS A 400 -6.29 -33.42 18.38
CA CYS A 400 -5.18 -33.73 17.46
C CYS A 400 -3.76 -33.58 18.02
N GLY A 401 -3.61 -33.11 19.26
CA GLY A 401 -2.30 -32.91 19.89
C GLY A 401 -1.44 -31.79 19.29
N MET A 402 -1.96 -30.99 18.35
CA MET A 402 -1.24 -29.83 17.81
C MET A 402 -1.25 -28.66 18.80
N PRO A 403 -0.18 -27.81 18.80
CA PRO A 403 -0.15 -26.62 19.63
C PRO A 403 -1.25 -25.65 19.23
N LEU A 404 -1.96 -25.14 20.23
CA LEU A 404 -2.98 -24.11 20.05
C LEU A 404 -2.31 -22.81 19.62
N VAL A 405 -3.02 -22.04 18.79
CA VAL A 405 -2.60 -20.70 18.38
C VAL A 405 -3.45 -19.66 19.07
N ARG A 406 -2.85 -18.49 19.28
CA ARG A 406 -3.57 -17.30 19.75
C ARG A 406 -4.66 -16.90 18.78
N THR A 407 -5.85 -16.55 19.28
CA THR A 407 -6.97 -16.09 18.45
C THR A 407 -6.61 -14.85 17.63
N GLU A 408 -5.67 -14.02 18.10
CA GLU A 408 -5.15 -12.89 17.34
C GLU A 408 -4.56 -13.28 15.97
N SER A 409 -3.87 -14.42 15.91
CA SER A 409 -3.29 -14.93 14.66
C SER A 409 -4.33 -15.37 13.63
N LEU A 410 -5.57 -15.59 14.07
CA LEU A 410 -6.72 -15.90 13.22
C LEU A 410 -7.53 -14.66 12.83
N GLY A 411 -7.01 -13.45 13.10
CA GLY A 411 -7.61 -12.20 12.70
C GLY A 411 -8.64 -11.63 13.68
N TYR A 412 -8.67 -12.13 14.92
CA TYR A 412 -9.35 -11.47 16.05
C TYR A 412 -8.45 -10.38 16.63
N VAL A 413 -9.05 -9.38 17.26
CA VAL A 413 -8.30 -8.32 17.95
C VAL A 413 -7.91 -8.78 19.36
N SER A 414 -6.72 -8.40 19.83
CA SER A 414 -6.17 -8.84 21.12
C SER A 414 -6.87 -8.20 22.31
N ALA A 415 -6.71 -8.80 23.51
CA ALA A 415 -7.21 -8.21 24.76
C ALA A 415 -6.52 -6.87 25.10
N ALA A 416 -5.25 -6.69 24.72
CA ALA A 416 -4.56 -5.40 24.86
C ALA A 416 -5.11 -4.35 23.87
N ALA A 417 -5.63 -4.79 22.73
CA ALA A 417 -6.42 -3.96 21.83
C ALA A 417 -7.93 -4.01 22.15
N ALA A 418 -8.36 -4.59 23.28
CA ALA A 418 -9.70 -4.32 23.82
C ALA A 418 -9.74 -2.97 24.54
N GLU A 419 -8.58 -2.36 24.82
CA GLU A 419 -8.43 -0.91 25.04
C GLU A 419 -8.40 -0.12 23.71
N SER A 420 -8.59 -0.77 22.55
CA SER A 420 -8.75 -0.08 21.26
C SER A 420 -10.01 0.77 21.32
N ALA A 421 -9.78 2.08 21.42
CA ALA A 421 -10.80 3.13 21.48
C ALA A 421 -11.94 2.85 20.52
N GLU A 422 -13.16 2.83 21.04
CA GLU A 422 -14.40 2.71 20.30
C GLU A 422 -14.31 3.40 18.91
N PRO A 423 -14.64 2.68 17.82
CA PRO A 423 -14.51 3.26 16.49
C PRO A 423 -15.49 4.42 16.34
N LEU A 424 -15.05 5.46 15.62
CA LEU A 424 -15.92 6.54 15.22
C LEU A 424 -16.93 6.01 14.20
N VAL A 425 -18.22 6.20 14.45
CA VAL A 425 -19.27 5.68 13.57
C VAL A 425 -20.23 6.78 13.13
N VAL A 426 -20.75 6.59 11.91
CA VAL A 426 -21.72 7.48 11.30
C VAL A 426 -22.92 6.67 10.79
N PRO A 427 -24.18 7.13 10.98
CA PRO A 427 -25.33 6.46 10.42
C PRO A 427 -25.21 6.30 8.89
N ALA A 428 -25.57 5.13 8.37
CA ALA A 428 -25.49 4.84 6.93
C ALA A 428 -26.36 5.77 6.09
N SER A 429 -27.42 6.35 6.66
CA SER A 429 -28.27 7.34 5.99
C SER A 429 -27.63 8.72 5.83
N ALA A 430 -26.62 9.07 6.63
CA ALA A 430 -25.93 10.35 6.54
C ALA A 430 -24.94 10.41 5.38
N VAL A 431 -24.43 9.24 4.97
CA VAL A 431 -23.38 9.10 3.96
C VAL A 431 -23.98 9.15 2.55
N LEU A 432 -23.49 10.07 1.72
CA LEU A 432 -23.66 10.04 0.28
C LEU A 432 -22.42 9.41 -0.35
N LYS A 433 -22.58 8.26 -1.01
CA LYS A 433 -21.46 7.51 -1.60
C LYS A 433 -21.56 7.47 -3.12
N THR A 434 -20.48 7.84 -3.82
CA THR A 434 -20.36 7.70 -5.28
C THR A 434 -19.02 7.07 -5.67
N GLY A 435 -19.11 5.87 -6.25
CA GLY A 435 -17.92 5.07 -6.55
C GLY A 435 -17.10 4.81 -5.28
N THR A 436 -15.90 5.39 -5.24
CA THR A 436 -14.94 5.29 -4.14
C THR A 436 -15.10 6.37 -3.08
N ARG A 437 -15.79 7.47 -3.39
CA ARG A 437 -15.86 8.67 -2.53
C ARG A 437 -17.09 8.65 -1.64
N ALA A 438 -16.97 9.27 -0.48
CA ALA A 438 -18.04 9.41 0.48
C ALA A 438 -18.07 10.84 1.05
N VAL A 439 -19.26 11.46 1.01
CA VAL A 439 -19.49 12.82 1.49
C VAL A 439 -20.57 12.79 2.56
N VAL A 440 -20.39 13.57 3.61
CA VAL A 440 -21.36 13.83 4.66
C VAL A 440 -21.54 15.33 4.85
N TYR A 441 -22.69 15.74 5.38
CA TYR A 441 -22.97 17.14 5.68
C TYR A 441 -22.96 17.33 7.19
N VAL A 442 -22.02 18.14 7.69
CA VAL A 442 -21.85 18.46 9.10
C VAL A 442 -22.52 19.79 9.40
N GLU A 443 -23.36 19.83 10.43
CA GLU A 443 -23.99 21.06 10.91
C GLU A 443 -23.00 21.87 11.76
N ARG A 444 -22.86 23.17 11.46
CA ARG A 444 -22.09 24.09 12.30
C ARG A 444 -22.96 24.63 13.46
N PRO A 445 -22.63 24.31 14.72
CA PRO A 445 -23.47 24.67 15.86
C PRO A 445 -23.49 26.18 16.16
N ASP A 446 -22.40 26.89 15.86
CA ASP A 446 -22.20 28.30 16.26
C ASP A 446 -22.59 29.33 15.19
N ALA A 447 -23.20 28.89 14.08
CA ALA A 447 -23.62 29.79 13.02
C ALA A 447 -24.98 30.46 13.34
N GLU A 448 -25.08 31.78 13.14
CA GLU A 448 -26.34 32.54 13.36
C GLU A 448 -27.51 31.99 12.51
N THR A 449 -27.19 31.51 11.32
CA THR A 449 -28.10 30.82 10.41
C THR A 449 -27.75 29.34 10.30
N PRO A 450 -28.74 28.42 10.21
CA PRO A 450 -28.49 27.01 9.99
C PRO A 450 -27.54 26.76 8.81
N THR A 451 -26.31 26.38 9.13
CA THR A 451 -25.23 26.24 8.16
C THR A 451 -24.69 24.81 8.18
N TYR A 452 -24.53 24.24 7.00
CA TYR A 452 -24.04 22.88 6.80
C TYR A 452 -22.83 22.89 5.89
N GLU A 453 -21.85 22.08 6.23
CA GLU A 453 -20.60 21.94 5.49
C GLU A 453 -20.50 20.52 4.93
N GLY A 454 -20.38 20.42 3.61
CA GLY A 454 -20.09 19.15 2.96
C GLY A 454 -18.64 18.77 3.20
N ARG A 455 -18.40 17.56 3.72
CA ARG A 455 -17.06 17.06 4.01
C ARG A 455 -16.87 15.67 3.40
N GLU A 456 -15.76 15.50 2.71
CA GLU A 456 -15.34 14.19 2.23
C GLU A 456 -14.73 13.39 3.37
N ILE A 457 -15.10 12.11 3.48
CA ILE A 457 -14.71 11.24 4.57
C ILE A 457 -14.20 9.91 4.05
N VAL A 458 -13.26 9.30 4.78
CA VAL A 458 -12.79 7.95 4.48
C VAL A 458 -13.58 6.96 5.31
N LEU A 459 -14.34 6.11 4.62
CA LEU A 459 -15.13 5.08 5.25
C LEU A 459 -14.35 3.79 5.44
N GLY A 460 -14.52 3.20 6.61
CA GLY A 460 -14.28 1.79 6.87
C GLY A 460 -15.44 0.92 6.41
N PRO A 461 -15.40 -0.37 6.78
CA PRO A 461 -16.43 -1.31 6.36
C PRO A 461 -17.76 -1.04 7.07
N ARG A 462 -18.88 -1.38 6.42
CA ARG A 462 -20.24 -1.11 6.92
C ARG A 462 -20.63 -2.13 7.99
N ALA A 463 -20.96 -1.67 9.19
CA ALA A 463 -21.42 -2.52 10.28
C ALA A 463 -22.90 -2.23 10.58
N GLY A 464 -23.80 -3.02 9.96
CA GLY A 464 -25.25 -2.86 10.11
C GLY A 464 -25.75 -1.54 9.54
N ASP A 465 -26.36 -0.72 10.38
CA ASP A 465 -26.92 0.60 10.02
C ASP A 465 -25.89 1.74 10.12
N PHE A 466 -24.63 1.42 10.36
CA PHE A 466 -23.55 2.39 10.56
C PHE A 466 -22.37 2.09 9.63
N TYR A 467 -21.65 3.14 9.24
CA TYR A 467 -20.30 3.02 8.71
C TYR A 467 -19.30 3.37 9.79
N ILE A 468 -18.18 2.65 9.79
CA ILE A 468 -16.99 3.08 10.53
C ILE A 468 -16.35 4.22 9.75
N VAL A 469 -15.94 5.27 10.45
CA VAL A 469 -15.24 6.42 9.87
C VAL A 469 -13.77 6.30 10.23
N ARG A 470 -12.91 6.33 9.22
CA ARG A 470 -11.45 6.27 9.38
C ARG A 470 -10.82 7.66 9.43
N ALA A 471 -11.36 8.60 8.66
CA ALA A 471 -10.93 9.99 8.64
C ALA A 471 -12.05 10.93 8.17
N GLY A 472 -11.91 12.21 8.49
CA GLY A 472 -12.77 13.29 8.05
C GLY A 472 -13.90 13.67 9.02
N LEU A 473 -14.10 12.98 10.14
CA LEU A 473 -15.05 13.43 11.17
C LEU A 473 -14.42 13.38 12.56
N GLU A 474 -14.98 14.17 13.45
CA GLU A 474 -14.64 14.21 14.86
C GLU A 474 -15.84 13.78 15.72
N GLU A 475 -15.55 13.32 16.93
CA GLU A 475 -16.58 12.93 17.89
C GLU A 475 -17.38 14.15 18.35
N GLY A 476 -18.70 14.00 18.43
CA GLY A 476 -19.61 15.08 18.83
C GLY A 476 -20.11 15.95 17.68
N GLU A 477 -19.49 15.89 16.49
CA GLU A 477 -20.01 16.56 15.30
C GLU A 477 -21.43 16.07 14.95
N ARG A 478 -22.28 16.95 14.41
CA ARG A 478 -23.66 16.60 14.05
C ARG A 478 -23.79 16.45 12.54
N VAL A 479 -24.06 15.25 12.06
CA VAL A 479 -24.20 14.95 10.63
C VAL A 479 -25.66 14.87 10.20
N VAL A 480 -25.96 15.31 8.98
CA VAL A 480 -27.31 15.27 8.41
C VAL A 480 -27.65 13.85 7.96
N THR A 481 -28.61 13.20 8.64
CA THR A 481 -29.10 11.85 8.32
C THR A 481 -30.28 11.85 7.36
N GLN A 482 -30.98 12.98 7.21
CA GLN A 482 -32.12 13.12 6.32
C GLN A 482 -32.05 14.47 5.59
N GLY A 483 -32.19 14.45 4.26
CA GLY A 483 -32.15 15.64 3.41
C GLY A 483 -30.75 16.05 2.94
N ASN A 484 -29.72 15.26 3.22
CA ASN A 484 -28.35 15.41 2.71
C ASN A 484 -28.28 15.57 1.18
N PHE A 485 -29.05 14.78 0.41
CA PHE A 485 -29.09 14.93 -1.06
C PHE A 485 -29.61 16.31 -1.53
N LYS A 486 -30.53 16.92 -0.77
CA LYS A 486 -31.06 18.25 -1.10
C LYS A 486 -30.02 19.34 -0.83
N LEU A 487 -29.23 19.20 0.23
CA LEU A 487 -28.10 20.08 0.53
C LEU A 487 -27.02 19.98 -0.56
N ASP A 488 -26.72 18.76 -1.00
CA ASP A 488 -25.78 18.52 -2.11
C ASP A 488 -26.25 19.15 -3.42
N SER A 489 -27.53 18.97 -3.74
CA SER A 489 -28.15 19.61 -4.91
C SER A 489 -28.05 21.14 -4.85
N ALA A 490 -28.19 21.74 -3.65
CA ALA A 490 -28.07 23.17 -3.47
C ALA A 490 -26.64 23.68 -3.73
N LEU A 491 -25.61 22.97 -3.24
CA LEU A 491 -24.21 23.30 -3.54
C LEU A 491 -23.93 23.18 -5.05
N GLN A 492 -24.45 22.14 -5.70
CA GLN A 492 -24.30 21.95 -7.14
C GLN A 492 -24.91 23.10 -7.95
N ILE A 493 -26.11 23.55 -7.57
CA ILE A 493 -26.77 24.72 -8.19
C ILE A 493 -25.92 25.98 -7.97
N ALA A 494 -25.41 26.16 -6.75
CA ALA A 494 -24.53 27.27 -6.38
C ALA A 494 -23.11 27.18 -6.99
N ALA A 495 -22.81 26.20 -7.85
CA ALA A 495 -21.49 25.97 -8.45
C ALA A 495 -20.37 25.61 -7.47
N LYS A 496 -20.72 25.35 -6.21
CA LYS A 496 -19.76 24.99 -5.19
C LYS A 496 -19.36 23.52 -5.36
N PRO A 497 -18.18 23.13 -4.86
CA PRO A 497 -17.78 21.74 -4.75
C PRO A 497 -18.90 20.89 -4.13
N SER A 498 -19.32 19.85 -4.85
CA SER A 498 -20.40 18.93 -4.48
C SER A 498 -19.97 17.50 -4.78
N MET A 499 -20.79 16.53 -4.39
CA MET A 499 -20.50 15.12 -4.65
C MET A 499 -20.35 14.80 -6.15
N MET A 500 -21.10 15.47 -7.03
CA MET A 500 -21.05 15.26 -8.49
C MET A 500 -20.06 16.17 -9.22
N ASN A 501 -19.69 17.31 -8.62
CA ASN A 501 -18.68 18.22 -9.15
C ASN A 501 -17.63 18.57 -8.07
N PRO A 502 -16.55 17.79 -7.96
CA PRO A 502 -15.61 17.85 -6.85
C PRO A 502 -14.83 19.15 -6.70
N ASP A 503 -14.51 19.81 -7.82
CA ASP A 503 -13.64 20.97 -7.85
C ASP A 503 -14.43 22.30 -7.83
N GLY A 504 -15.76 22.24 -8.00
CA GLY A 504 -16.59 23.43 -8.19
C GLY A 504 -16.30 24.12 -9.54
N GLY A 505 -17.20 24.99 -10.00
CA GLY A 505 -17.00 25.69 -11.28
C GLY A 505 -17.00 24.79 -12.54
N MET A 506 -16.69 25.36 -13.70
CA MET A 506 -16.92 24.77 -15.04
C MET A 506 -16.23 23.41 -15.29
N ALA A 507 -16.99 22.32 -15.24
CA ALA A 507 -16.64 21.07 -15.91
C ALA A 507 -17.46 20.95 -17.21
N GLY A 508 -16.88 21.41 -18.32
CA GLY A 508 -17.51 21.39 -19.64
C GLY A 508 -16.48 21.31 -20.76
N GLY A 509 -15.95 20.11 -21.00
CA GLY A 509 -15.03 19.86 -22.11
C GLY A 509 -14.40 18.47 -22.08
N ALA A 510 -15.22 17.44 -22.30
CA ALA A 510 -14.68 16.15 -22.70
C ALA A 510 -13.93 16.32 -24.03
N GLU A 511 -12.62 16.10 -24.02
CA GLU A 511 -11.77 16.03 -25.20
C GLU A 511 -12.27 14.94 -26.16
N HIS A 512 -13.06 15.32 -27.17
CA HIS A 512 -13.13 14.57 -28.40
C HIS A 512 -11.97 15.01 -29.30
N ARG A 513 -10.86 14.25 -29.26
CA ARG A 513 -9.79 14.33 -30.27
C ARG A 513 -10.33 13.88 -31.63
N HIS A 514 -10.50 14.84 -32.53
CA HIS A 514 -10.34 14.60 -33.96
C HIS A 514 -9.06 15.31 -34.42
N GLY A 515 -8.17 14.52 -35.03
CA GLY A 515 -6.81 14.94 -35.37
C GLY A 515 -6.75 16.04 -36.43
N GLY A 516 -5.72 16.87 -36.30
CA GLY A 516 -5.24 17.76 -37.34
C GLY A 516 -4.46 18.97 -36.83
N GLY A 517 -3.13 18.83 -36.68
CA GLY A 517 -2.10 19.89 -36.70
C GLY A 517 -2.15 20.99 -35.63
N PRO A 518 -0.99 21.53 -35.17
CA PRO A 518 -0.98 22.59 -34.17
C PRO A 518 -1.26 23.95 -34.84
N PRO A 519 -2.16 24.80 -34.31
CA PRO A 519 -2.12 26.22 -34.62
C PRO A 519 -1.35 26.96 -33.52
N SER A 520 -0.28 27.63 -33.95
CA SER A 520 0.36 28.71 -33.24
C SER A 520 -0.59 29.92 -33.16
N GLY A 521 -0.95 30.32 -31.94
CA GLY A 521 -1.78 31.49 -31.69
C GLY A 521 -1.58 31.97 -30.26
N LYS A 522 -1.16 33.23 -30.13
CA LYS A 522 -0.78 33.91 -28.88
C LYS A 522 -1.83 33.77 -27.78
N GLY A 523 -1.36 33.47 -26.57
CA GLY A 523 -2.15 33.34 -25.35
C GLY A 523 -2.97 34.60 -25.06
N ALA A 524 -4.25 34.38 -24.77
CA ALA A 524 -5.02 35.24 -23.91
C ALA A 524 -5.02 34.54 -22.54
N GLU A 525 -4.18 35.03 -21.63
CA GLU A 525 -4.14 34.62 -20.23
C GLU A 525 -5.52 34.82 -19.59
N ALA A 526 -5.99 33.78 -18.92
CA ALA A 526 -7.01 33.93 -17.88
C ALA A 526 -6.41 34.72 -16.70
N PRO A 527 -7.20 35.44 -15.90
CA PRO A 527 -6.64 36.21 -14.79
C PRO A 527 -6.01 35.25 -13.78
N GLU A 528 -4.70 35.38 -13.55
CA GLU A 528 -4.02 34.80 -12.40
C GLU A 528 -4.59 35.48 -11.15
N ASP A 529 -5.42 34.76 -10.39
CA ASP A 529 -5.67 35.10 -9.00
C ASP A 529 -4.32 34.97 -8.27
N ALA A 530 -3.70 36.11 -7.93
CA ALA A 530 -2.44 36.15 -7.21
C ALA A 530 -2.53 35.27 -5.95
N ALA A 531 -1.54 34.38 -5.77
CA ALA A 531 -1.49 33.50 -4.61
C ALA A 531 -1.65 34.32 -3.31
N PRO A 532 -2.50 33.90 -2.37
CA PRO A 532 -2.72 34.64 -1.15
C PRO A 532 -1.41 34.74 -0.37
N PRO A 533 -1.07 35.92 0.17
CA PRO A 533 0.14 36.06 0.98
C PRO A 533 0.01 35.18 2.22
N ILE A 534 0.98 34.28 2.42
CA ILE A 534 1.07 33.41 3.58
C ILE A 534 2.34 33.71 4.39
N PRO A 535 2.31 33.55 5.73
CA PRO A 535 3.52 33.71 6.53
C PRO A 535 4.61 32.70 6.13
N PRO A 536 5.91 33.08 6.14
CA PRO A 536 7.02 32.17 5.82
C PRO A 536 7.03 30.88 6.66
N SER A 537 6.64 30.98 7.95
CA SER A 537 6.48 29.81 8.82
C SER A 537 5.45 28.78 8.31
N VAL A 538 4.37 29.25 7.67
CA VAL A 538 3.36 28.36 7.07
C VAL A 538 3.82 27.87 5.70
N ALA A 539 4.51 28.70 4.91
CA ALA A 539 5.10 28.28 3.63
C ALA A 539 6.08 27.10 3.82
N SER A 540 6.95 27.16 4.84
CA SER A 540 7.85 26.07 5.23
C SER A 540 7.10 24.82 5.71
N GLN A 541 5.97 24.97 6.41
CA GLN A 541 5.14 23.83 6.79
C GLN A 541 4.49 23.16 5.57
N LEU A 542 4.01 23.94 4.60
CA LEU A 542 3.41 23.43 3.37
C LEU A 542 4.46 22.76 2.45
N SER A 543 5.70 23.27 2.42
CA SER A 543 6.80 22.61 1.68
C SER A 543 7.15 21.24 2.27
N ARG A 544 7.08 21.09 3.61
CA ARG A 544 7.23 19.78 4.27
C ARG A 544 6.12 18.80 3.89
N VAL A 545 4.86 19.26 3.79
CA VAL A 545 3.74 18.42 3.30
C VAL A 545 4.03 17.93 1.88
N ARG A 546 4.52 18.81 1.00
CA ARG A 546 4.91 18.46 -0.38
C ARG A 546 6.06 17.46 -0.43
N SER A 547 7.09 17.65 0.40
CA SER A 547 8.22 16.72 0.53
C SER A 547 7.77 15.34 1.03
N ALA A 548 6.91 15.29 2.05
CA ALA A 548 6.34 14.04 2.54
C ALA A 548 5.51 13.33 1.46
N ALA A 549 4.75 14.07 0.66
CA ALA A 549 3.99 13.51 -0.47
C ALA A 549 4.91 12.96 -1.58
N ALA A 550 6.04 13.62 -1.87
CA ALA A 550 7.02 13.13 -2.84
C ALA A 550 7.64 11.80 -2.41
N LYS A 551 7.97 11.65 -1.10
CA LYS A 551 8.45 10.38 -0.53
C LYS A 551 7.45 9.23 -0.68
N VAL A 552 6.15 9.53 -0.71
CA VAL A 552 5.11 8.50 -0.97
C VAL A 552 5.20 8.01 -2.42
N ALA A 553 5.41 8.90 -3.38
CA ALA A 553 5.56 8.53 -4.79
C ALA A 553 6.81 7.66 -5.00
N GLU A 554 7.94 8.04 -4.40
CA GLU A 554 9.18 7.26 -4.41
C GLU A 554 9.00 5.88 -3.75
N ALA A 555 8.37 5.84 -2.56
CA ALA A 555 8.06 4.57 -1.91
C ALA A 555 7.14 3.68 -2.76
N ALA A 556 6.22 4.28 -3.54
CA ALA A 556 5.35 3.53 -4.44
C ALA A 556 6.11 2.87 -5.60
N GLU A 557 7.23 3.43 -6.03
CA GLU A 557 8.11 2.83 -7.06
C GLU A 557 8.83 1.56 -6.54
N SER A 558 9.19 1.55 -5.25
CA SER A 558 9.83 0.38 -4.62
C SER A 558 8.94 -0.87 -4.56
N GLY A 559 7.61 -0.68 -4.62
CA GLY A 559 6.61 -1.75 -4.45
C GLY A 559 6.49 -2.30 -3.02
N ASP A 560 7.25 -1.77 -2.06
CA ASP A 560 7.16 -2.19 -0.65
C ASP A 560 5.95 -1.54 0.04
N ARG A 561 4.97 -2.37 0.40
CA ARG A 561 3.74 -1.93 1.08
C ARG A 561 3.99 -1.34 2.47
N GLU A 562 5.03 -1.78 3.18
CA GLU A 562 5.33 -1.26 4.50
C GLU A 562 5.96 0.13 4.40
N ALA A 563 6.92 0.31 3.48
CA ALA A 563 7.48 1.61 3.14
C ALA A 563 6.41 2.62 2.70
N ILE A 564 5.51 2.24 1.79
CA ILE A 564 4.39 3.10 1.33
C ILE A 564 3.50 3.51 2.50
N ARG A 565 3.10 2.56 3.37
CA ARG A 565 2.27 2.86 4.55
C ARG A 565 2.99 3.74 5.57
N SER A 566 4.32 3.62 5.67
CA SER A 566 5.14 4.50 6.50
C SER A 566 5.12 5.92 5.95
N ALA A 567 5.42 6.08 4.65
CA ALA A 567 5.42 7.39 3.99
C ALA A 567 4.04 8.08 4.05
N LEU A 568 2.94 7.34 3.85
CA LEU A 568 1.58 7.88 3.97
C LEU A 568 1.28 8.38 5.40
N ARG A 569 1.82 7.72 6.44
CA ARG A 569 1.70 8.22 7.83
C ARG A 569 2.43 9.55 8.01
N THR A 570 3.59 9.71 7.39
CA THR A 570 4.37 10.95 7.43
C THR A 570 3.60 12.10 6.78
N VAL A 571 2.84 11.84 5.71
CA VAL A 571 1.95 12.87 5.11
C VAL A 571 0.87 13.31 6.09
N GLU A 572 0.19 12.37 6.77
CA GLU A 572 -0.82 12.72 7.79
C GLU A 572 -0.21 13.61 8.89
N GLN A 573 0.96 13.23 9.42
CA GLN A 573 1.66 14.00 10.44
C GLN A 573 2.05 15.41 9.94
N ALA A 574 2.55 15.51 8.72
CA ALA A 574 2.93 16.79 8.12
C ALA A 574 1.72 17.71 7.93
N VAL A 575 0.58 17.17 7.47
CA VAL A 575 -0.68 17.92 7.32
C VAL A 575 -1.19 18.39 8.68
N ASP A 576 -1.10 17.55 9.72
CA ASP A 576 -1.57 17.86 11.08
C ASP A 576 -0.69 18.91 11.77
N ALA A 577 0.60 18.99 11.40
CA ALA A 577 1.56 19.94 11.96
C ALA A 577 1.46 21.36 11.38
N VAL A 578 0.64 21.59 10.34
CA VAL A 578 0.46 22.93 9.77
C VAL A 578 -0.37 23.80 10.70
N ASP A 579 0.17 24.95 11.08
CA ASP A 579 -0.50 25.91 11.94
C ASP A 579 -1.52 26.73 11.15
N ALA A 580 -2.71 26.16 10.99
CA ALA A 580 -3.82 26.77 10.27
C ALA A 580 -4.34 28.06 10.93
N THR A 581 -3.98 28.36 12.19
CA THR A 581 -4.44 29.58 12.89
C THR A 581 -3.80 30.86 12.34
N LYS A 582 -2.69 30.71 11.61
CA LYS A 582 -1.96 31.80 10.95
C LYS A 582 -2.45 32.08 9.53
N LEU A 583 -3.44 31.33 9.06
CA LEU A 583 -4.06 31.54 7.75
C LEU A 583 -5.39 32.26 7.94
N ASP A 584 -5.62 33.31 7.16
CA ASP A 584 -6.85 34.09 7.19
C ASP A 584 -7.58 34.07 5.85
N GLY A 585 -8.90 34.30 5.90
CA GLY A 585 -9.75 34.49 4.73
C GLY A 585 -9.66 33.35 3.70
N HIS A 586 -9.29 33.69 2.47
CA HIS A 586 -9.26 32.72 1.36
C HIS A 586 -8.20 31.62 1.56
N ALA A 587 -7.03 31.96 2.12
CA ALA A 587 -5.95 31.01 2.37
C ALA A 587 -6.37 29.92 3.37
N ALA A 588 -7.06 30.30 4.44
CA ALA A 588 -7.61 29.38 5.43
C ALA A 588 -8.63 28.41 4.81
N MET A 589 -9.52 28.93 3.96
CA MET A 589 -10.53 28.12 3.27
C MET A 589 -9.90 27.13 2.29
N LEU A 590 -8.88 27.55 1.53
CA LEU A 590 -8.14 26.69 0.62
C LEU A 590 -7.37 25.59 1.35
N TRP A 591 -6.67 25.94 2.44
CA TRP A 591 -5.91 24.99 3.23
C TRP A 591 -6.81 23.94 3.84
N LYS A 592 -7.94 24.35 4.43
CA LYS A 592 -8.91 23.41 5.02
C LYS A 592 -9.41 22.36 4.02
N GLU A 593 -9.64 22.75 2.76
CA GLU A 593 -10.05 21.82 1.70
C GLU A 593 -8.92 20.87 1.28
N LEU A 594 -7.71 21.39 1.03
CA LEU A 594 -6.58 20.58 0.59
C LEU A 594 -6.06 19.65 1.71
N ALA A 595 -5.99 20.14 2.94
CA ALA A 595 -5.62 19.34 4.10
C ALA A 595 -6.57 18.15 4.29
N MET A 596 -7.89 18.37 4.14
CA MET A 596 -8.87 17.29 4.17
C MET A 596 -8.60 16.26 3.06
N ARG A 597 -8.40 16.69 1.81
CA ARG A 597 -8.16 15.79 0.68
C ARG A 597 -6.87 14.97 0.86
N LEU A 598 -5.76 15.64 1.16
CA LEU A 598 -4.46 15.02 1.42
C LEU A 598 -4.52 14.00 2.57
N ARG A 599 -5.16 14.37 3.69
CA ARG A 599 -5.35 13.46 4.82
C ARG A 599 -6.21 12.25 4.43
N ASN A 600 -7.29 12.48 3.70
CA ASN A 600 -8.18 11.41 3.25
C ASN A 600 -7.46 10.43 2.30
N ASP A 601 -6.68 10.92 1.35
CA ASP A 601 -5.93 10.06 0.43
C ASP A 601 -4.81 9.30 1.14
N ALA A 602 -4.11 9.94 2.08
CA ALA A 602 -3.12 9.27 2.92
C ALA A 602 -3.73 8.11 3.72
N VAL A 603 -4.90 8.35 4.33
CA VAL A 603 -5.64 7.34 5.09
C VAL A 603 -6.18 6.24 4.17
N ASP A 604 -6.84 6.55 3.04
CA ASP A 604 -7.37 5.53 2.13
C ASP A 604 -6.24 4.63 1.58
N GLY A 605 -5.10 5.21 1.21
CA GLY A 605 -3.91 4.47 0.77
C GLY A 605 -3.36 3.54 1.85
N ARG A 606 -3.25 4.01 3.10
CA ARG A 606 -2.72 3.21 4.21
C ARG A 606 -3.58 1.98 4.50
N TRP A 607 -4.90 2.13 4.39
CA TRP A 607 -5.88 1.09 4.68
C TRP A 607 -6.36 0.31 3.46
N ALA A 608 -5.80 0.57 2.27
CA ALA A 608 -6.12 -0.16 1.07
C ALA A 608 -5.65 -1.63 1.16
N LEU A 609 -6.53 -2.53 0.72
CA LEU A 609 -6.28 -3.98 0.71
C LEU A 609 -5.65 -4.48 -0.59
N SER A 610 -5.63 -3.66 -1.65
CA SER A 610 -5.19 -4.03 -2.98
C SER A 610 -4.30 -2.96 -3.62
N ASP A 611 -3.31 -3.38 -4.40
CA ASP A 611 -2.35 -2.48 -5.05
C ASP A 611 -3.00 -1.44 -5.98
N PRO A 612 -4.05 -1.77 -6.76
CA PRO A 612 -4.72 -0.75 -7.58
C PRO A 612 -5.31 0.39 -6.75
N ARG A 613 -5.82 0.09 -5.55
CA ARG A 613 -6.35 1.13 -4.64
C ARG A 613 -5.24 1.96 -4.00
N ILE A 614 -4.11 1.33 -3.68
CA ILE A 614 -2.93 2.04 -3.16
C ILE A 614 -2.44 3.04 -4.22
N ARG A 615 -2.27 2.60 -5.47
CA ARG A 615 -1.84 3.48 -6.57
C ARG A 615 -2.81 4.62 -6.80
N ASP A 616 -4.12 4.34 -6.88
CA ASP A 616 -5.15 5.36 -7.04
C ASP A 616 -5.13 6.41 -5.90
N ALA A 617 -4.86 6.00 -4.66
CA ALA A 617 -4.67 6.93 -3.55
C ALA A 617 -3.36 7.74 -3.66
N VAL A 618 -2.25 7.11 -4.07
CA VAL A 618 -0.97 7.79 -4.30
C VAL A 618 -1.07 8.80 -5.44
N ASP A 619 -1.74 8.46 -6.54
CA ASP A 619 -1.95 9.33 -7.69
C ASP A 619 -2.75 10.58 -7.31
N ARG A 620 -3.85 10.41 -6.55
CA ARG A 620 -4.63 11.54 -6.02
C ARG A 620 -3.85 12.40 -5.05
N LEU A 621 -3.13 11.78 -4.11
CA LEU A 621 -2.29 12.48 -3.14
C LEU A 621 -1.19 13.31 -3.83
N THR A 622 -0.58 12.76 -4.87
CA THR A 622 0.44 13.45 -5.68
C THR A 622 -0.16 14.59 -6.48
N SER A 623 -1.35 14.39 -7.06
CA SER A 623 -2.08 15.46 -7.75
C SER A 623 -2.48 16.59 -6.80
N ASP A 624 -2.95 16.27 -5.60
CA ASP A 624 -3.40 17.25 -4.62
C ASP A 624 -2.23 17.99 -3.96
N SER A 625 -1.08 17.34 -3.80
CA SER A 625 0.14 17.99 -3.30
C SER A 625 0.71 18.98 -4.34
N ALA A 626 0.60 18.68 -5.64
CA ALA A 626 0.98 19.60 -6.71
C ALA A 626 0.14 20.90 -6.71
N LEU A 627 -1.13 20.83 -6.30
CA LEU A 627 -1.99 22.02 -6.18
C LEU A 627 -1.52 22.97 -5.07
N LEU A 628 -0.75 22.52 -4.08
CA LEU A 628 -0.24 23.38 -3.01
C LEU A 628 0.69 24.47 -3.55
N ALA A 629 1.56 24.13 -4.50
CA ALA A 629 2.54 25.07 -5.06
C ALA A 629 1.84 26.23 -5.80
N GLY A 630 0.94 25.91 -6.73
CA GLY A 630 0.20 26.91 -7.50
C GLY A 630 -0.78 27.73 -6.67
N ARG A 631 -1.43 27.13 -5.66
CA ARG A 631 -2.47 27.84 -4.87
C ARG A 631 -1.93 28.67 -3.71
N PHE A 632 -0.72 28.38 -3.23
CA PHE A 632 -0.08 29.13 -2.14
C PHE A 632 1.19 29.85 -2.57
N GLY A 633 1.54 29.83 -3.86
CA GLY A 633 2.72 30.51 -4.38
C GLY A 633 4.02 29.96 -3.82
N LEU A 634 4.07 28.67 -3.49
CA LEU A 634 5.29 28.04 -3.00
C LEU A 634 6.24 27.87 -4.18
N SER A 635 7.49 28.32 -4.05
CA SER A 635 8.56 28.02 -4.98
C SER A 635 8.65 26.51 -5.21
N ASP A 636 8.79 26.08 -6.46
CA ASP A 636 9.12 24.69 -6.77
C ASP A 636 10.47 24.36 -6.10
N THR A 637 10.52 23.17 -5.51
CA THR A 637 11.59 22.62 -4.65
C THR A 637 13.05 23.00 -4.97
N PRO A 638 13.96 22.95 -3.96
CA PRO A 638 15.41 23.14 -4.10
C PRO A 638 16.08 22.34 -5.23
N ALA A 639 15.49 21.21 -5.64
CA ALA A 639 16.01 20.33 -6.69
C ALA A 639 16.09 20.99 -8.09
N SER A 640 15.22 21.95 -8.43
CA SER A 640 15.31 22.64 -9.73
C SER A 640 16.42 23.69 -9.77
N LEU A 641 16.84 24.22 -8.61
CA LEU A 641 17.96 25.16 -8.50
C LEU A 641 19.33 24.47 -8.58
N ILE A 642 19.43 23.21 -8.13
CA ILE A 642 20.65 22.39 -8.24
C ILE A 642 20.98 22.05 -9.71
N ALA A 643 19.98 22.03 -10.59
CA ALA A 643 20.14 21.65 -12.00
C ALA A 643 20.84 22.71 -12.89
N SER A 644 21.03 23.94 -12.40
CA SER A 644 21.68 25.03 -13.15
C SER A 644 23.22 25.04 -13.09
N GLY A 645 23.82 24.04 -12.44
CA GLY A 645 25.26 23.76 -12.46
C GLY A 645 26.11 24.62 -11.51
N PRO A 646 27.38 24.24 -11.28
CA PRO A 646 28.34 25.11 -10.61
C PRO A 646 28.69 26.28 -11.54
N PHE A 647 28.38 27.50 -11.10
CA PHE A 647 28.74 28.74 -11.79
C PHE A 647 30.19 29.13 -11.49
N ASP A 648 30.86 29.69 -12.48
CA ASP A 648 32.17 30.32 -12.28
C ASP A 648 32.00 31.71 -11.66
N ALA A 649 31.68 31.73 -10.37
CA ALA A 649 31.49 32.96 -9.61
C ALA A 649 32.84 33.67 -9.36
N PRO A 650 32.90 35.02 -9.45
CA PRO A 650 34.12 35.76 -9.15
C PRO A 650 34.62 35.51 -7.72
N ASP A 651 35.94 35.48 -7.52
CA ASP A 651 36.54 35.25 -6.19
C ASP A 651 36.06 36.27 -5.14
N ALA A 652 35.82 37.53 -5.55
CA ALA A 652 35.25 38.55 -4.67
C ALA A 652 33.86 38.17 -4.13
N PHE A 653 33.04 37.46 -4.91
CA PHE A 653 31.74 36.96 -4.47
C PHE A 653 31.91 35.73 -3.55
N ARG A 654 32.84 34.82 -3.88
CA ARG A 654 33.16 33.67 -3.03
C ARG A 654 33.67 34.10 -1.64
N GLU A 655 34.48 35.14 -1.57
CA GLU A 655 34.93 35.76 -0.31
C GLU A 655 33.76 36.35 0.50
N GLN A 656 32.80 37.02 -0.15
CA GLN A 656 31.59 37.50 0.52
C GLN A 656 30.73 36.34 1.05
N LEU A 657 30.60 35.26 0.26
CA LEU A 657 29.89 34.04 0.67
C LEU A 657 30.58 33.32 1.83
N ALA A 658 31.91 33.42 1.95
CA ALA A 658 32.66 32.86 3.06
C ALA A 658 32.23 33.45 4.42
N HIS A 659 31.91 34.75 4.48
CA HIS A 659 31.39 35.37 5.70
C HIS A 659 30.01 34.83 6.10
N LEU A 660 29.15 34.51 5.13
CA LEU A 660 27.87 33.85 5.40
C LEU A 660 28.07 32.41 5.87
N TRP A 661 29.04 31.70 5.29
CA TRP A 661 29.44 30.35 5.69
C TRP A 661 30.02 30.29 7.11
N GLU A 662 30.89 31.23 7.48
CA GLU A 662 31.43 31.35 8.83
C GLU A 662 30.30 31.56 9.86
N ALA A 663 29.38 32.48 9.58
CA ALA A 663 28.22 32.72 10.44
C ALA A 663 27.29 31.50 10.53
N TYR A 664 27.15 30.72 9.45
CA TYR A 664 26.41 29.46 9.45
C TYR A 664 27.06 28.43 10.38
N LEU A 665 28.38 28.25 10.32
CA LEU A 665 29.12 27.34 11.20
C LEU A 665 29.06 27.78 12.67
N GLU A 666 29.12 29.09 12.95
CA GLU A 666 28.96 29.62 14.30
C GLU A 666 27.56 29.32 14.86
N ALA A 667 26.51 29.51 14.05
CA ALA A 667 25.13 29.17 14.44
C ALA A 667 24.95 27.67 14.66
N GLN A 668 25.49 26.83 13.76
CA GLN A 668 25.49 25.37 13.88
C GLN A 668 26.16 24.91 15.17
N GLY A 669 27.35 25.42 15.48
CA GLY A 669 28.11 25.09 16.68
C GLY A 669 27.42 25.56 17.97
N ALA A 670 26.82 26.74 17.95
CA ALA A 670 26.06 27.29 19.08
C ALA A 670 24.82 26.44 19.37
N LEU A 671 24.05 26.05 18.35
CA LEU A 671 22.87 25.20 18.50
C LEU A 671 23.21 23.77 18.91
N ALA A 672 24.35 23.24 18.44
CA ALA A 672 24.90 21.96 18.89
C ALA A 672 25.35 22.00 20.36
N SER A 673 25.68 23.19 20.88
CA SER A 673 26.10 23.41 22.27
C SER A 673 24.97 23.93 23.18
N ASP A 674 23.72 23.96 22.70
CA ASP A 674 22.56 24.52 23.42
C ASP A 674 22.74 25.99 23.87
N ASP A 675 23.48 26.80 23.12
CA ASP A 675 23.72 28.22 23.41
C ASP A 675 22.87 29.15 22.51
N PRO A 676 21.69 29.59 22.97
CA PRO A 676 20.79 30.42 22.17
C PRO A 676 21.31 31.85 21.96
N ASP A 677 22.14 32.38 22.86
CA ASP A 677 22.65 33.75 22.77
C ASP A 677 23.79 33.84 21.74
N ALA A 678 24.67 32.83 21.71
CA ALA A 678 25.66 32.67 20.65
C ALA A 678 24.99 32.41 19.29
N ALA A 679 23.94 31.58 19.25
CA ALA A 679 23.19 31.32 18.01
C ALA A 679 22.55 32.59 17.45
N ARG A 680 21.92 33.43 18.29
CA ARG A 680 21.36 34.73 17.87
C ARG A 680 22.42 35.71 17.41
N SER A 681 23.60 35.69 18.04
CA SER A 681 24.74 36.52 17.61
C SER A 681 25.23 36.12 16.22
N ALA A 682 25.33 34.81 15.97
CA ALA A 682 25.68 34.27 14.65
C ALA A 682 24.62 34.58 13.58
N VAL A 683 23.32 34.53 13.93
CA VAL A 683 22.23 34.95 13.03
C VAL A 683 22.36 36.44 12.66
N ALA A 684 22.68 37.31 13.62
CA ALA A 684 22.91 38.73 13.34
C ALA A 684 24.13 38.96 12.43
N SER A 685 25.20 38.17 12.61
CA SER A 685 26.37 38.18 11.71
C SER A 685 25.99 37.71 10.30
N ALA A 686 25.16 36.67 10.17
CA ALA A 686 24.68 36.17 8.88
C ALA A 686 23.78 37.18 8.15
N GLU A 687 22.88 37.85 8.87
CA GLU A 687 22.06 38.94 8.29
C GLU A 687 22.92 40.10 7.78
N GLN A 688 24.01 40.41 8.48
CA GLN A 688 24.96 41.44 8.04
C GLN A 688 25.74 40.97 6.81
N ALA A 689 26.24 39.74 6.82
CA ALA A 689 26.94 39.14 5.67
C ALA A 689 26.07 39.16 4.41
N LEU A 690 24.78 38.82 4.51
CA LEU A 690 23.84 38.91 3.38
C LEU A 690 23.65 40.33 2.84
N LYS A 691 23.63 41.35 3.71
CA LYS A 691 23.50 42.76 3.30
C LYS A 691 24.75 43.27 2.59
N ASP A 692 25.91 42.73 2.93
CA ASP A 692 27.21 43.12 2.38
C ASP A 692 27.54 42.42 1.06
N VAL A 693 26.71 41.46 0.60
CA VAL A 693 26.88 40.82 -0.71
C VAL A 693 26.60 41.83 -1.83
N GLU A 694 27.57 42.00 -2.73
CA GLU A 694 27.45 42.92 -3.87
C GLU A 694 26.76 42.22 -5.06
N MET A 695 25.50 42.57 -5.31
CA MET A 695 24.69 41.95 -6.39
C MET A 695 25.25 42.19 -7.80
N SER A 696 26.10 43.19 -7.99
CA SER A 696 26.74 43.50 -9.27
C SER A 696 27.88 42.54 -9.65
N LEU A 697 28.27 41.63 -8.76
CA LEU A 697 29.30 40.62 -9.02
C LEU A 697 28.75 39.39 -9.76
N LEU A 698 27.43 39.22 -9.81
CA LEU A 698 26.78 38.09 -10.49
C LEU A 698 25.96 38.58 -11.68
N ASP A 699 26.11 37.89 -12.82
CA ASP A 699 25.37 38.15 -14.05
C ASP A 699 24.63 36.90 -14.55
N GLY A 700 23.60 37.10 -15.37
CA GLY A 700 22.91 36.01 -16.07
C GLY A 700 22.20 35.00 -15.17
N GLU A 701 22.41 33.71 -15.41
CA GLU A 701 21.76 32.61 -14.67
C GLU A 701 22.24 32.52 -13.22
N ALA A 702 23.52 32.83 -12.95
CA ALA A 702 24.09 32.89 -11.60
C ALA A 702 23.38 33.94 -10.73
N HIS A 703 23.07 35.11 -11.31
CA HIS A 703 22.30 36.15 -10.63
C HIS A 703 20.87 35.69 -10.30
N GLN A 704 20.20 34.99 -11.23
CA GLN A 704 18.85 34.48 -11.02
C GLN A 704 18.80 33.41 -9.93
N THR A 705 19.77 32.48 -9.92
CA THR A 705 19.89 31.45 -8.88
C THR A 705 20.13 32.07 -7.50
N TRP A 706 20.96 33.10 -7.41
CA TRP A 706 21.18 33.83 -6.16
C TRP A 706 19.92 34.56 -5.70
N MET A 707 19.22 35.25 -6.61
CA MET A 707 17.97 35.95 -6.30
C MET A 707 16.82 35.01 -5.90
N ALA A 708 16.88 33.74 -6.27
CA ALA A 708 15.95 32.72 -5.82
C ALA A 708 16.31 32.17 -4.43
N ALA A 709 17.59 32.03 -4.11
CA ALA A 709 18.05 31.54 -2.80
C ALA A 709 18.01 32.61 -1.69
N LEU A 710 18.23 33.88 -2.05
CA LEU A 710 18.35 34.99 -1.10
C LEU A 710 17.12 35.16 -0.18
N PRO A 711 15.86 35.14 -0.68
CA PRO A 711 14.69 35.27 0.18
C PRO A 711 14.56 34.12 1.18
N GLU A 712 14.87 32.89 0.77
CA GLU A 712 14.78 31.70 1.63
C GLU A 712 15.76 31.79 2.82
N ILE A 713 16.99 32.25 2.56
CA ILE A 713 18.00 32.46 3.61
C ILE A 713 17.61 33.64 4.50
N ALA A 714 17.15 34.75 3.92
CA ALA A 714 16.76 35.94 4.67
C ALA A 714 15.56 35.66 5.60
N ASP A 715 14.53 34.97 5.11
CA ASP A 715 13.34 34.61 5.88
C ASP A 715 13.68 33.62 7.00
N ALA A 716 14.58 32.67 6.74
CA ALA A 716 15.05 31.73 7.77
C ALA A 716 15.79 32.48 8.89
N LEU A 717 16.66 33.44 8.55
CA LEU A 717 17.38 34.26 9.53
C LEU A 717 16.43 35.19 10.30
N GLU A 718 15.45 35.82 9.65
CA GLU A 718 14.44 36.65 10.33
C GLU A 718 13.62 35.81 11.32
N SER A 719 13.21 34.60 10.91
CA SER A 719 12.52 33.65 11.78
C SER A 719 13.36 33.25 13.00
N MET A 720 14.66 32.98 12.80
CA MET A 720 15.59 32.71 13.90
C MET A 720 15.80 33.93 14.81
N ALA A 721 15.88 35.14 14.25
CA ALA A 721 16.01 36.37 15.02
C ALA A 721 14.77 36.63 15.90
N ALA A 722 13.58 36.29 15.39
CA ALA A 722 12.30 36.42 16.09
C ALA A 722 12.01 35.29 17.10
N ALA A 723 12.80 34.22 17.11
CA ALA A 723 12.54 33.04 17.93
C ALA A 723 12.66 33.31 19.45
N SER A 724 11.60 32.98 20.19
CA SER A 724 11.50 33.17 21.64
C SER A 724 12.22 32.10 22.46
N ASP A 725 12.46 30.92 21.89
CA ASP A 725 13.04 29.76 22.55
C ASP A 725 13.95 28.96 21.60
N LEU A 726 14.68 28.00 22.19
CA LEU A 726 15.67 27.18 21.48
C LEU A 726 15.04 26.24 20.44
N GLU A 727 13.80 25.80 20.65
CA GLU A 727 13.10 24.92 19.72
C GLU A 727 12.76 25.66 18.43
N HIS A 728 12.24 26.88 18.52
CA HIS A 728 11.99 27.74 17.38
C HIS A 728 13.29 28.18 16.68
N LEU A 729 14.37 28.43 17.43
CA LEU A 729 15.70 28.69 16.86
C LEU A 729 16.19 27.51 16.01
N ARG A 730 16.00 26.28 16.47
CA ARG A 730 16.36 25.06 15.74
C ARG A 730 15.50 24.84 14.50
N ALA A 731 14.20 25.11 14.59
CA ALA A 731 13.30 25.03 13.45
C ALA A 731 13.69 26.04 12.36
N GLY A 732 14.02 27.28 12.76
CA GLY A 732 14.55 28.30 11.85
C GLY A 732 15.89 27.90 11.22
N PHE A 733 16.80 27.33 12.03
CA PHE A 733 18.07 26.81 11.52
C PHE A 733 17.88 25.68 10.50
N GLY A 734 16.90 24.80 10.71
CA GLY A 734 16.55 23.75 9.75
C GLY A 734 16.22 24.32 8.37
N ALA A 735 15.42 25.40 8.31
CA ALA A 735 15.10 26.08 7.06
C ALA A 735 16.33 26.72 6.39
N TRP A 736 17.18 27.39 7.17
CA TRP A 736 18.44 27.96 6.66
C TRP A 736 19.37 26.87 6.11
N SER A 737 19.45 25.76 6.84
CA SER A 737 20.28 24.60 6.53
C SER A 737 19.86 23.88 5.24
N GLU A 738 18.58 23.91 4.88
CA GLU A 738 18.09 23.37 3.59
C GLU A 738 18.51 24.23 2.39
N ALA A 739 18.69 25.54 2.57
CA ALA A 739 19.07 26.46 1.49
C ALA A 739 20.58 26.45 1.19
N MET A 740 21.42 26.23 2.20
CA MET A 740 22.88 26.32 2.06
C MET A 740 23.53 25.33 1.07
N PRO A 741 23.09 24.05 0.95
CA PRO A 741 23.64 23.13 -0.03
C PRO A 741 23.50 23.65 -1.46
N VAL A 742 22.36 24.26 -1.78
CA VAL A 742 22.09 24.84 -3.11
C VAL A 742 23.09 25.95 -3.41
N VAL A 743 23.32 26.85 -2.46
CA VAL A 743 24.24 27.97 -2.62
C VAL A 743 25.69 27.52 -2.75
N ILE A 744 26.14 26.58 -1.91
CA ILE A 744 27.53 26.09 -1.93
C ILE A 744 27.82 25.30 -3.20
N THR A 745 26.88 24.45 -3.65
CA THR A 745 27.04 23.69 -4.89
C THR A 745 26.98 24.60 -6.13
N ALA A 746 26.14 25.65 -6.11
CA ALA A 746 25.99 26.56 -7.23
C ALA A 746 27.16 27.55 -7.38
N PHE A 747 27.73 28.09 -6.29
CA PHE A 747 28.73 29.17 -6.39
C PHE A 747 30.14 28.77 -5.93
N GLY A 748 30.26 27.70 -5.15
CA GLY A 748 31.50 27.28 -4.50
C GLY A 748 31.91 28.23 -3.36
N LEU A 749 32.90 27.80 -2.58
CA LEU A 749 33.54 28.58 -1.52
C LEU A 749 35.01 28.87 -1.90
N PRO A 750 35.68 29.85 -1.26
CA PRO A 750 37.12 30.03 -1.46
C PRO A 750 37.90 28.84 -0.92
N GLU A 751 39.11 28.62 -1.42
CA GLU A 751 39.98 27.49 -1.00
C GLU A 751 40.26 27.48 0.51
N SER A 752 40.28 28.66 1.15
CA SER A 752 40.47 28.85 2.59
C SER A 752 39.35 28.25 3.44
N ALA A 753 38.16 28.01 2.88
CA ALA A 753 37.01 27.49 3.62
C ALA A 753 37.09 25.98 3.93
N GLY A 754 37.97 25.25 3.25
CA GLY A 754 38.15 23.81 3.45
C GLY A 754 36.97 22.95 2.94
N PRO A 755 37.00 21.63 3.15
CA PRO A 755 35.93 20.73 2.69
C PRO A 755 34.62 20.95 3.45
N VAL A 756 33.49 20.84 2.74
CA VAL A 756 32.15 20.91 3.33
C VAL A 756 31.53 19.52 3.36
N TYR A 757 31.07 19.10 4.53
CA TYR A 757 30.38 17.85 4.75
C TYR A 757 28.90 18.10 5.00
N GLN A 758 28.04 17.29 4.40
CA GLN A 758 26.61 17.23 4.66
C GLN A 758 26.30 16.02 5.54
N LEU A 759 25.52 16.27 6.59
CA LEU A 759 25.08 15.29 7.56
C LEU A 759 23.57 15.24 7.62
N PHE A 760 23.01 14.09 7.98
CA PHE A 760 21.57 13.90 8.10
C PHE A 760 21.20 13.26 9.44
N CYS A 761 20.17 13.81 10.09
CA CYS A 761 19.58 13.26 11.31
C CYS A 761 18.14 12.82 11.00
N PRO A 762 17.83 11.51 10.99
CA PRO A 762 16.49 11.00 10.67
C PRO A 762 15.47 11.28 11.77
N MET A 763 15.90 11.57 12.99
CA MET A 763 15.03 11.82 14.14
C MET A 763 14.64 13.29 14.30
N ALA A 764 15.28 14.20 13.55
CA ALA A 764 15.02 15.63 13.66
C ALA A 764 13.54 15.95 13.35
N PHE A 765 12.98 16.91 14.10
CA PHE A 765 11.61 17.39 13.96
C PHE A 765 10.58 16.24 13.93
N ASP A 766 10.47 15.48 15.02
CA ASP A 766 9.53 14.36 15.16
C ASP A 766 9.70 13.22 14.13
N ASN A 767 10.94 12.89 13.78
CA ASN A 767 11.32 11.89 12.77
C ASN A 767 10.97 12.28 11.31
N LEU A 768 10.75 13.57 11.05
CA LEU A 768 10.67 14.08 9.67
C LEU A 768 12.04 14.04 8.97
N GLY A 769 13.10 14.15 9.76
CA GLY A 769 14.49 14.13 9.33
C GLY A 769 14.96 15.48 8.79
N ALA A 770 16.23 15.84 9.02
CA ALA A 770 16.80 17.08 8.54
C ALA A 770 18.31 16.97 8.29
N ALA A 771 18.79 17.69 7.27
CA ALA A 771 20.21 17.75 6.92
C ALA A 771 20.88 19.02 7.44
N TRP A 772 22.20 18.97 7.69
CA TRP A 772 23.01 20.15 7.97
C TRP A 772 24.42 20.03 7.41
N LEU A 773 25.11 21.17 7.32
CA LEU A 773 26.47 21.26 6.81
C LEU A 773 27.48 21.52 7.94
N GLN A 774 28.70 21.04 7.77
CA GLN A 774 29.82 21.33 8.69
C GLN A 774 31.18 21.24 7.97
N ALA A 775 32.24 21.76 8.59
CA ALA A 775 33.58 21.86 7.99
C ALA A 775 34.48 20.62 8.21
N ASP A 776 34.05 19.64 9.00
CA ASP A 776 34.83 18.44 9.31
C ASP A 776 33.94 17.19 9.45
N ASP A 777 34.52 16.04 9.76
CA ASP A 777 33.82 14.77 9.92
C ASP A 777 33.30 14.53 11.36
N GLN A 778 33.56 15.45 12.30
CA GLN A 778 33.12 15.30 13.68
C GLN A 778 31.68 15.76 13.82
N VAL A 779 30.78 14.79 14.03
CA VAL A 779 29.33 15.02 14.13
C VAL A 779 29.01 15.98 15.28
N ARG A 780 28.36 17.10 14.93
CA ARG A 780 27.81 18.08 15.88
C ARG A 780 26.36 18.37 15.48
N ASN A 781 25.40 17.73 16.14
CA ASN A 781 23.98 17.84 15.76
C ASN A 781 23.32 19.14 16.28
N PRO A 782 22.94 20.09 15.41
CA PRO A 782 22.32 21.36 15.82
C PRO A 782 20.85 21.21 16.29
N TYR A 783 20.16 20.13 15.91
CA TYR A 783 18.75 19.89 16.21
C TYR A 783 18.50 19.30 17.61
N PHE A 784 19.47 18.57 18.15
CA PHE A 784 19.35 17.93 19.47
C PHE A 784 20.38 18.43 20.50
N GLY A 785 21.35 19.25 20.11
CA GLY A 785 22.32 19.84 21.03
C GLY A 785 23.09 18.80 21.83
N ALA A 786 23.31 19.09 23.12
CA ALA A 786 24.02 18.21 24.04
C ALA A 786 23.28 16.88 24.32
N ALA A 787 21.98 16.80 24.01
CA ALA A 787 21.19 15.60 24.27
C ALA A 787 21.60 14.43 23.35
N MET A 788 22.00 14.69 22.10
CA MET A 788 22.39 13.68 21.12
C MET A 788 23.43 14.21 20.10
N LEU A 789 24.59 14.63 20.61
CA LEU A 789 25.67 15.26 19.81
C LEU A 789 26.10 14.45 18.58
N THR A 790 26.06 13.12 18.66
CA THR A 790 26.59 12.20 17.63
C THR A 790 25.52 11.57 16.74
N CYS A 791 24.25 12.02 16.81
CA CYS A 791 23.19 11.48 15.99
C CYS A 791 23.27 12.02 14.55
N ALA A 792 24.02 11.33 13.70
CA ALA A 792 24.01 11.47 12.24
C ALA A 792 24.10 10.08 11.61
N THR A 793 23.28 9.80 10.59
CA THR A 793 23.31 8.53 9.86
C THR A 793 24.13 8.60 8.58
N ASP A 794 24.20 9.78 7.97
CA ASP A 794 24.90 10.02 6.71
C ASP A 794 25.95 11.10 6.90
N LEU A 795 27.14 10.88 6.35
CA LEU A 795 28.21 11.86 6.22
C LEU A 795 28.70 11.79 4.78
N SER A 796 28.47 12.83 4.00
CA SER A 796 28.92 12.93 2.61
C SER A 796 29.66 14.24 2.38
N LYS A 797 30.78 14.20 1.66
CA LYS A 797 31.49 15.41 1.24
C LYS A 797 30.68 16.10 0.15
N LEU A 798 30.09 17.24 0.46
CA LEU A 798 29.24 18.01 -0.46
C LEU A 798 30.07 18.85 -1.43
N TRP A 799 31.16 19.44 -0.93
CA TRP A 799 32.02 20.32 -1.71
C TRP A 799 33.48 20.22 -1.26
N ALA A 800 34.40 20.34 -2.21
CA ALA A 800 35.84 20.39 -2.00
C ALA A 800 36.45 21.44 -2.93
N PRO A 801 37.56 22.10 -2.54
CA PRO A 801 38.31 22.94 -3.47
C PRO A 801 38.78 22.10 -4.67
N PRO A 802 38.80 22.68 -5.90
CA PRO A 802 39.28 21.98 -7.08
C PRO A 802 40.73 21.53 -6.87
N PRO A 803 41.11 20.30 -7.26
CA PRO A 803 42.50 19.86 -7.17
C PRO A 803 43.37 20.69 -8.12
N ASP A 804 44.60 21.02 -7.70
CA ASP A 804 45.62 21.60 -8.57
C ASP A 804 45.71 20.81 -9.89
N GLU A 805 45.81 21.51 -11.03
CA GLU A 805 45.93 20.92 -12.37
C GLU A 805 46.91 19.72 -12.38
N PRO A 806 46.57 18.59 -13.04
CA PRO A 806 47.44 17.42 -13.03
C PRO A 806 48.75 17.76 -13.75
N ALA A 807 49.84 17.78 -12.98
CA ALA A 807 51.18 17.84 -13.53
C ALA A 807 51.31 16.75 -14.61
N ALA A 808 51.68 17.18 -15.81
CA ALA A 808 51.89 16.30 -16.94
C ALA A 808 52.74 15.09 -16.55
N ARG A 809 52.17 13.89 -16.73
CA ARG A 809 52.78 12.57 -16.49
C ARG A 809 54.30 12.58 -16.63
N ARG A 810 54.97 12.53 -15.48
CA ARG A 810 56.37 12.10 -15.38
C ARG A 810 56.33 10.73 -14.72
N LEU A 811 56.69 9.70 -15.49
CA LEU A 811 56.98 8.37 -14.94
C LEU A 811 58.16 8.50 -13.99
N VAL A 812 57.87 8.56 -12.68
CA VAL A 812 58.86 8.38 -11.63
C VAL A 812 59.19 6.89 -11.61
N GLU A 813 60.46 6.53 -11.83
CA GLU A 813 60.91 5.14 -11.62
C GLU A 813 60.92 4.85 -10.12
N LEU A 814 59.96 4.05 -9.66
CA LEU A 814 59.87 3.68 -8.25
C LEU A 814 60.95 2.66 -7.89
N PRO A 815 61.60 2.78 -6.71
CA PRO A 815 62.53 1.76 -6.24
C PRO A 815 61.87 0.37 -6.18
N ASP A 816 62.57 -0.66 -6.63
CA ASP A 816 62.07 -2.05 -6.61
C ASP A 816 61.56 -2.48 -5.23
N ALA A 817 62.24 -2.04 -4.17
CA ALA A 817 61.87 -2.31 -2.78
C ALA A 817 60.51 -1.69 -2.39
N PHE A 818 60.17 -0.52 -2.93
CA PHE A 818 58.89 0.14 -2.69
C PHE A 818 57.77 -0.54 -3.48
N GLN A 819 58.06 -0.98 -4.72
CA GLN A 819 57.12 -1.76 -5.52
C GLN A 819 56.80 -3.12 -4.86
N GLU A 820 57.79 -3.79 -4.29
CA GLU A 820 57.60 -5.06 -3.54
C GLU A 820 56.73 -4.84 -2.28
N GLN A 821 56.93 -3.73 -1.57
CA GLN A 821 56.11 -3.37 -0.41
C GLN A 821 54.66 -3.01 -0.78
N LEU A 822 54.44 -2.31 -1.89
CA LEU A 822 53.10 -2.06 -2.44
C LEU A 822 52.42 -3.34 -2.92
N ALA A 823 53.17 -4.31 -3.44
CA ALA A 823 52.63 -5.62 -3.81
C ALA A 823 52.02 -6.35 -2.61
N HIS A 824 52.66 -6.31 -1.45
CA HIS A 824 52.10 -6.90 -0.23
C HIS A 824 50.82 -6.20 0.25
N LEU A 825 50.72 -4.88 0.08
CA LEU A 825 49.50 -4.13 0.37
C LEU A 825 48.36 -4.53 -0.59
N TRP A 826 48.68 -4.66 -1.88
CA TRP A 826 47.73 -5.09 -2.91
C TRP A 826 47.20 -6.52 -2.67
N GLU A 827 48.09 -7.45 -2.32
CA GLU A 827 47.70 -8.83 -1.96
C GLU A 827 46.75 -8.83 -0.77
N ALA A 828 47.07 -8.09 0.29
CA ALA A 828 46.23 -7.99 1.48
C ALA A 828 44.86 -7.36 1.19
N TYR A 829 44.79 -6.39 0.27
CA TYR A 829 43.55 -5.82 -0.22
C TYR A 829 42.66 -6.86 -0.94
N LEU A 830 43.24 -7.65 -1.84
CA LEU A 830 42.50 -8.70 -2.56
C LEU A 830 42.03 -9.84 -1.64
N GLU A 831 42.82 -10.19 -0.63
CA GLU A 831 42.40 -11.14 0.41
C GLU A 831 41.18 -10.62 1.18
N ALA A 832 41.19 -9.35 1.58
CA ALA A 832 40.05 -8.73 2.26
C ALA A 832 38.80 -8.69 1.36
N GLN A 833 38.96 -8.29 0.09
CA GLN A 833 37.90 -8.32 -0.91
C GLN A 833 37.28 -9.72 -1.04
N GLY A 834 38.14 -10.73 -1.18
CA GLY A 834 37.73 -12.12 -1.35
C GLY A 834 37.00 -12.68 -0.12
N ALA A 835 37.50 -12.38 1.08
CA ALA A 835 36.89 -12.81 2.34
C ALA A 835 35.50 -12.19 2.55
N LEU A 836 35.36 -10.88 2.31
CA LEU A 836 34.09 -10.17 2.41
C LEU A 836 33.06 -10.65 1.37
N ALA A 837 33.52 -11.00 0.16
CA ALA A 837 32.68 -11.57 -0.89
C ALA A 837 32.21 -13.00 -0.58
N SER A 838 32.88 -13.71 0.32
CA SER A 838 32.52 -15.05 0.78
C SER A 838 31.87 -15.08 2.16
N ASP A 839 31.49 -13.91 2.69
CA ASP A 839 30.88 -13.75 4.02
C ASP A 839 31.76 -14.30 5.18
N ASP A 840 33.08 -14.38 4.99
CA ASP A 840 34.02 -14.91 5.98
C ASP A 840 34.54 -13.80 6.90
N LEU A 841 33.88 -13.66 8.06
CA LEU A 841 34.17 -12.64 9.06
C LEU A 841 35.57 -12.77 9.67
N GLU A 842 36.04 -14.00 9.92
CA GLU A 842 37.34 -14.23 10.56
C GLU A 842 38.48 -13.95 9.60
N ALA A 843 38.36 -14.40 8.34
CA ALA A 843 39.32 -14.10 7.29
C ALA A 843 39.36 -12.60 6.97
N ALA A 844 38.21 -11.93 6.86
CA ALA A 844 38.15 -10.49 6.58
C ALA A 844 38.82 -9.66 7.70
N ARG A 845 38.62 -10.07 8.96
CA ARG A 845 39.28 -9.43 10.10
C ARG A 845 40.79 -9.69 10.10
N ALA A 846 41.23 -10.90 9.80
CA ALA A 846 42.66 -11.22 9.67
C ALA A 846 43.32 -10.38 8.57
N SER A 847 42.68 -10.26 7.39
CA SER A 847 43.18 -9.44 6.28
C SER A 847 43.26 -7.96 6.63
N SER A 848 42.36 -7.42 7.45
CA SER A 848 42.47 -6.02 7.93
C SER A 848 43.75 -5.76 8.75
N GLY A 849 44.16 -6.72 9.57
CA GLY A 849 45.44 -6.65 10.29
C GLY A 849 46.65 -6.82 9.38
N SER A 850 46.54 -7.65 8.34
CA SER A 850 47.57 -7.77 7.28
C SER A 850 47.73 -6.46 6.51
N ILE A 851 46.64 -5.78 6.17
CA ILE A 851 46.65 -4.46 5.50
C ILE A 851 47.34 -3.42 6.37
N GLU A 852 46.97 -3.31 7.65
CA GLU A 852 47.60 -2.35 8.59
C GLU A 852 49.11 -2.62 8.74
N THR A 853 49.49 -3.89 8.80
CA THR A 853 50.90 -4.31 8.85
C THR A 853 51.64 -3.96 7.56
N ALA A 854 51.03 -4.20 6.39
CA ALA A 854 51.62 -3.89 5.09
C ALA A 854 51.84 -2.37 4.93
N ILE A 855 50.85 -1.53 5.26
CA ILE A 855 50.98 -0.06 5.20
C ILE A 855 52.06 0.44 6.17
N SER A 856 52.17 -0.17 7.35
CA SER A 856 53.17 0.20 8.35
C SER A 856 54.59 -0.22 7.96
N ALA A 857 54.73 -1.27 7.15
CA ALA A 857 56.01 -1.81 6.70
C ALA A 857 56.59 -1.08 5.48
N VAL A 858 55.81 -0.25 4.79
CA VAL A 858 56.29 0.55 3.65
C VAL A 858 57.34 1.55 4.13
N ASP A 859 58.53 1.50 3.53
CA ASP A 859 59.64 2.42 3.75
C ASP A 859 59.67 3.48 2.63
N PRO A 860 59.25 4.72 2.91
CA PRO A 860 59.17 5.75 1.88
C PRO A 860 60.51 6.46 1.63
N SER A 861 61.59 6.08 2.32
CA SER A 861 62.89 6.78 2.25
C SER A 861 63.57 6.77 0.87
N GLY A 862 63.13 5.89 -0.04
CA GLY A 862 63.60 5.80 -1.42
C GLY A 862 62.79 6.61 -2.44
N LEU A 863 61.69 7.25 -2.03
CA LEU A 863 60.83 8.05 -2.91
C LEU A 863 61.43 9.44 -3.18
N ASP A 864 61.12 10.01 -4.34
CA ASP A 864 61.39 11.43 -4.59
C ASP A 864 60.41 12.34 -3.82
N ASP A 865 60.69 13.64 -3.77
CA ASP A 865 59.93 14.59 -2.95
C ASP A 865 58.43 14.64 -3.33
N GLU A 866 58.09 14.37 -4.59
CA GLU A 866 56.71 14.37 -5.10
C GLU A 866 55.97 13.08 -4.72
N ALA A 867 56.59 11.92 -4.96
CA ALA A 867 56.06 10.62 -4.57
C ALA A 867 55.96 10.47 -3.04
N LEU A 868 56.92 11.03 -2.30
CA LEU A 868 56.91 11.06 -0.84
C LEU A 868 55.73 11.89 -0.31
N ALA A 869 55.48 13.06 -0.88
CA ALA A 869 54.35 13.91 -0.47
C ALA A 869 53.00 13.23 -0.71
N VAL A 870 52.85 12.51 -1.82
CA VAL A 870 51.66 11.69 -2.08
C VAL A 870 51.52 10.58 -1.04
N TRP A 871 52.60 9.83 -0.76
CA TRP A 871 52.56 8.76 0.24
C TRP A 871 52.21 9.29 1.64
N GLU A 872 52.80 10.40 2.06
CA GLU A 872 52.53 11.03 3.36
C GLU A 872 51.09 11.55 3.48
N ARG A 873 50.48 11.96 2.37
CA ARG A 873 49.08 12.39 2.31
C ARG A 873 48.10 11.22 2.39
N GLU A 874 48.33 10.14 1.66
CA GLU A 874 47.36 9.03 1.55
C GLU A 874 47.54 7.96 2.64
N ARG A 875 48.75 7.80 3.18
CA ARG A 875 49.03 6.79 4.23
C ARG A 875 48.09 6.89 5.45
N PRO A 876 47.77 8.09 6.00
CA PRO A 876 46.81 8.21 7.09
C PRO A 876 45.40 7.72 6.72
N ASN A 877 44.94 7.96 5.48
CA ASN A 877 43.63 7.52 5.00
C ASN A 877 43.55 5.99 4.95
N LEU A 878 44.59 5.35 4.40
CA LEU A 878 44.72 3.90 4.37
C LEU A 878 44.74 3.27 5.78
N LEU A 879 45.50 3.87 6.71
CA LEU A 879 45.55 3.39 8.10
C LEU A 879 44.21 3.58 8.82
N ALA A 880 43.51 4.70 8.58
CA ALA A 880 42.19 4.94 9.16
C ALA A 880 41.16 3.92 8.66
N ALA A 881 41.16 3.63 7.35
CA ALA A 881 40.30 2.60 6.77
C ALA A 881 40.61 1.21 7.34
N ALA A 882 41.88 0.82 7.41
CA ALA A 882 42.32 -0.45 7.98
C ALA A 882 41.97 -0.59 9.48
N SER A 883 42.17 0.47 10.26
CA SER A 883 41.85 0.50 11.69
C SER A 883 40.35 0.40 11.95
N ARG A 884 39.52 1.06 11.12
CA ARG A 884 38.07 0.94 11.17
C ARG A 884 37.59 -0.48 10.84
N MET A 885 38.23 -1.14 9.88
CA MET A 885 37.98 -2.55 9.60
C MET A 885 38.40 -3.44 10.78
N ALA A 886 39.57 -3.23 11.39
CA ALA A 886 40.05 -4.04 12.50
C ALA A 886 39.16 -3.94 13.76
N SER A 887 38.64 -2.73 14.03
CA SER A 887 37.79 -2.41 15.18
C SER A 887 36.30 -2.74 14.99
N ALA A 888 35.85 -3.09 13.78
CA ALA A 888 34.45 -3.36 13.47
C ALA A 888 33.89 -4.61 14.17
N GLU A 889 32.79 -4.47 14.90
CA GLU A 889 32.07 -5.58 15.54
C GLU A 889 30.97 -6.13 14.60
N GLY A 890 31.37 -6.93 13.60
CA GLY A 890 30.45 -7.60 12.68
C GLY A 890 30.81 -7.39 11.21
N ILE A 891 30.09 -8.08 10.31
CA ILE A 891 30.41 -8.08 8.88
C ILE A 891 29.96 -6.80 8.16
N GLU A 892 28.81 -6.20 8.51
CA GLU A 892 28.37 -4.95 7.87
C GLU A 892 29.29 -3.76 8.19
N PRO A 893 29.72 -3.54 9.45
CA PRO A 893 30.68 -2.48 9.74
C PRO A 893 32.06 -2.72 9.09
N LEU A 894 32.48 -3.97 8.92
CA LEU A 894 33.68 -4.35 8.17
C LEU A 894 33.57 -3.97 6.68
N ARG A 895 32.41 -4.22 6.06
CA ARG A 895 32.12 -3.83 4.67
C ARG A 895 32.15 -2.32 4.47
N ALA A 896 31.62 -1.57 5.43
CA ALA A 896 31.70 -0.11 5.40
C ALA A 896 33.15 0.39 5.51
N GLY A 897 33.98 -0.24 6.35
CA GLY A 897 35.42 0.05 6.40
C GLY A 897 36.15 -0.29 5.11
N PHE A 898 35.81 -1.42 4.47
CA PHE A 898 36.41 -1.84 3.20
C PHE A 898 36.02 -0.95 2.02
N ALA A 899 34.84 -0.32 2.05
CA ALA A 899 34.45 0.64 1.02
C ALA A 899 35.38 1.85 0.99
N LEU A 900 35.73 2.39 2.17
CA LEU A 900 36.73 3.47 2.28
C LEU A 900 38.07 3.02 1.70
N LEU A 901 38.53 1.82 2.06
CA LEU A 901 39.77 1.27 1.51
C LEU A 901 39.73 1.11 -0.03
N SER A 902 38.56 0.77 -0.58
CA SER A 902 38.35 0.59 -2.02
C SER A 902 38.29 1.89 -2.81
N GLU A 903 38.02 3.02 -2.16
CA GLU A 903 38.09 4.36 -2.75
C GLU A 903 39.55 4.86 -2.80
N GLU A 904 40.35 4.53 -1.78
CA GLU A 904 41.75 4.95 -1.68
C GLU A 904 42.69 4.11 -2.56
N MET A 905 42.41 2.82 -2.74
CA MET A 905 43.31 1.91 -3.47
C MET A 905 43.56 2.33 -4.93
N PRO A 906 42.56 2.73 -5.74
CA PRO A 906 42.79 3.27 -7.08
C PRO A 906 43.72 4.49 -7.09
N VAL A 907 43.60 5.39 -6.11
CA VAL A 907 44.43 6.59 -6.00
C VAL A 907 45.90 6.23 -5.81
N ILE A 908 46.18 5.22 -4.97
CA ILE A 908 47.53 4.68 -4.76
C ILE A 908 48.07 4.04 -6.05
N LEU A 909 47.28 3.18 -6.70
CA LEU A 909 47.70 2.51 -7.92
C LEU A 909 48.01 3.49 -9.05
N GLU A 910 47.17 4.51 -9.21
CA GLU A 910 47.33 5.54 -10.23
C GLU A 910 48.50 6.47 -9.94
N ALA A 911 48.62 6.95 -8.70
CA ALA A 911 49.66 7.90 -8.31
C ALA A 911 51.08 7.31 -8.40
N PHE A 912 51.21 6.00 -8.13
CA PHE A 912 52.48 5.28 -8.20
C PHE A 912 52.66 4.49 -9.50
N ALA A 913 51.69 4.53 -10.43
CA ALA A 913 51.70 3.72 -11.66
C ALA A 913 52.07 2.24 -11.39
N PHE A 914 51.62 1.70 -10.27
CA PHE A 914 51.96 0.36 -9.83
C PHE A 914 51.20 -0.68 -10.67
N ASP A 915 51.94 -1.57 -11.34
CA ASP A 915 51.38 -2.70 -12.08
C ASP A 915 51.54 -3.99 -11.24
N PRO A 916 50.47 -4.47 -10.59
CA PRO A 916 50.50 -5.70 -9.81
C PRO A 916 50.67 -6.98 -10.65
N GLY A 917 50.63 -6.89 -11.99
CA GLY A 917 50.77 -8.04 -12.89
C GLY A 917 49.56 -8.96 -12.86
N GLY A 918 48.61 -8.76 -13.78
CA GLY A 918 47.40 -9.59 -13.90
C GLY A 918 46.24 -8.85 -14.55
N GLU A 919 45.14 -9.56 -14.81
CA GLU A 919 43.90 -8.96 -15.31
C GLU A 919 42.99 -8.57 -14.14
N PHE A 920 42.88 -7.26 -13.91
CA PHE A 920 42.08 -6.68 -12.84
C PHE A 920 40.96 -5.81 -13.38
N TYR A 921 39.87 -5.76 -12.62
CA TYR A 921 38.66 -5.05 -13.01
C TYR A 921 38.20 -4.16 -11.87
N ARG A 922 37.72 -2.98 -12.23
CA ARG A 922 36.91 -2.12 -11.37
C ARG A 922 35.45 -2.53 -11.54
N MET A 923 34.84 -2.93 -10.44
CA MET A 923 33.43 -3.30 -10.36
C MET A 923 32.67 -2.19 -9.66
N HIS A 924 31.42 -1.95 -10.06
CA HIS A 924 30.51 -1.03 -9.38
C HIS A 924 29.17 -1.71 -9.09
N CYS A 925 28.62 -1.47 -7.90
CA CYS A 925 27.30 -1.94 -7.49
C CYS A 925 26.47 -0.73 -7.05
N PRO A 926 25.44 -0.30 -7.80
CA PRO A 926 24.68 0.92 -7.53
C PRO A 926 23.76 0.78 -6.31
N MET A 927 23.46 -0.46 -5.88
CA MET A 927 22.64 -0.72 -4.69
C MET A 927 23.44 -0.78 -3.39
N ALA A 928 24.77 -0.69 -3.45
CA ALA A 928 25.60 -0.71 -2.23
C ALA A 928 25.26 0.51 -1.35
N PHE A 929 25.23 0.28 -0.04
CA PHE A 929 24.99 1.30 1.00
C PHE A 929 23.73 2.15 0.75
N ASP A 930 22.59 1.46 0.64
CA ASP A 930 21.25 2.05 0.47
C ASP A 930 21.10 2.87 -0.83
N GLY A 931 21.64 2.35 -1.93
CA GLY A 931 21.45 2.93 -3.27
C GLY A 931 22.44 4.03 -3.65
N ARG A 932 23.45 4.30 -2.82
CA ARG A 932 24.50 5.29 -3.10
C ARG A 932 25.51 4.83 -4.15
N GLY A 933 25.66 3.52 -4.29
CA GLY A 933 26.67 2.92 -5.16
C GLY A 933 28.03 2.84 -4.50
N ALA A 934 28.79 1.79 -4.81
CA ALA A 934 30.18 1.66 -4.38
C ALA A 934 30.97 0.83 -5.38
N ALA A 935 32.24 1.20 -5.58
CA ALA A 935 33.17 0.49 -6.45
C ALA A 935 34.17 -0.33 -5.64
N TRP A 936 34.73 -1.38 -6.25
CA TRP A 936 35.88 -2.11 -5.71
C TRP A 936 36.75 -2.66 -6.83
N LEU A 937 37.98 -3.03 -6.51
CA LEU A 937 38.88 -3.68 -7.44
C LEU A 937 38.94 -5.19 -7.15
N GLN A 938 39.00 -6.02 -8.19
CA GLN A 938 39.12 -7.47 -8.03
C GLN A 938 39.91 -8.12 -9.17
N ALA A 939 40.42 -9.32 -8.90
CA ALA A 939 41.02 -10.19 -9.90
C ALA A 939 39.93 -10.95 -10.69
N GLY A 940 40.02 -10.89 -12.03
CA GLY A 940 39.09 -11.57 -12.93
C GLY A 940 37.74 -10.86 -13.15
N GLU A 941 37.12 -11.17 -14.28
CA GLU A 941 35.91 -10.49 -14.79
C GLU A 941 34.62 -10.88 -14.03
N GLN A 942 34.60 -12.05 -13.37
CA GLN A 942 33.38 -12.52 -12.69
C GLN A 942 33.12 -11.78 -11.37
N PRO A 943 31.98 -11.09 -11.20
CA PRO A 943 31.70 -10.31 -10.00
C PRO A 943 31.76 -11.12 -8.71
N ARG A 944 32.56 -10.65 -7.74
CA ARG A 944 32.60 -11.16 -6.36
C ARG A 944 32.32 -9.99 -5.43
N ASN A 945 31.07 -9.82 -5.02
CA ASN A 945 30.61 -8.60 -4.36
C ASN A 945 31.02 -8.57 -2.87
N PRO A 946 31.97 -7.71 -2.45
CA PRO A 946 32.39 -7.64 -1.05
C PRO A 946 31.33 -7.01 -0.15
N TYR A 947 30.38 -6.24 -0.69
CA TYR A 947 29.35 -5.50 0.06
C TYR A 947 28.10 -6.32 0.37
N PHE A 948 27.79 -7.33 -0.45
CA PHE A 948 26.62 -8.19 -0.28
C PHE A 948 26.93 -9.68 -0.26
N GLY A 949 28.21 -10.06 -0.27
CA GLY A 949 28.66 -11.45 -0.14
C GLY A 949 28.15 -12.33 -1.28
N ALA A 950 27.83 -13.58 -0.97
CA ALA A 950 27.33 -14.53 -1.96
C ALA A 950 25.88 -14.26 -2.41
N THR A 951 25.14 -13.43 -1.67
CA THR A 951 23.69 -13.24 -1.84
C THR A 951 23.26 -12.36 -3.02
N MET A 952 24.09 -11.42 -3.48
CA MET A 952 23.71 -10.49 -4.57
C MET A 952 24.85 -10.22 -5.56
N LEU A 953 25.20 -11.23 -6.36
CA LEU A 953 26.16 -11.11 -7.47
C LEU A 953 25.64 -10.27 -8.65
N ARG A 954 24.31 -10.08 -8.76
CA ARG A 954 23.66 -9.31 -9.83
C ARG A 954 23.62 -7.80 -9.60
N CYS A 955 24.12 -7.32 -8.47
CA CYS A 955 24.18 -5.89 -8.22
C CYS A 955 25.15 -5.17 -9.19
N VAL A 956 26.10 -5.87 -9.80
CA VAL A 956 27.12 -5.20 -10.60
C VAL A 956 26.56 -4.69 -11.92
N ASP A 957 26.62 -3.37 -12.12
CA ASP A 957 26.14 -2.67 -13.32
C ASP A 957 27.28 -2.16 -14.21
N GLN A 958 28.48 -1.98 -13.67
CA GLN A 958 29.68 -1.62 -14.43
C GLN A 958 30.85 -2.55 -14.10
N VAL A 959 31.51 -3.03 -15.16
CA VAL A 959 32.71 -3.86 -15.13
C VAL A 959 33.72 -3.24 -16.08
N GLU A 960 34.74 -2.59 -15.53
CA GLU A 960 35.76 -1.88 -16.31
C GLU A 960 37.13 -2.53 -16.13
N PRO A 961 37.85 -2.89 -17.21
CA PRO A 961 39.22 -3.36 -17.08
C PRO A 961 40.13 -2.24 -16.57
N LEU A 962 40.94 -2.50 -15.56
CA LEU A 962 41.94 -1.56 -15.06
C LEU A 962 43.12 -1.47 -16.05
N ALA A 963 43.21 -0.36 -16.77
CA ALA A 963 44.32 -0.10 -17.70
C ALA A 963 45.54 0.48 -16.95
N LEU A 964 46.29 -0.37 -16.27
CA LEU A 964 47.58 -0.02 -15.67
C LEU A 964 48.68 -0.29 -16.73
N GLY A 965 49.45 0.76 -17.05
CA GLY A 965 50.66 0.80 -17.90
C GLY A 965 51.00 -0.34 -18.90
N ASN A 966 50.98 0.00 -20.20
CA ASN A 966 51.68 -0.65 -21.34
C ASN A 966 51.40 -2.15 -21.64
N SER A 967 50.16 -2.49 -21.98
CA SER A 967 49.91 -3.64 -22.86
C SER A 967 49.60 -3.14 -24.29
N PRO A 968 50.31 -3.60 -25.34
CA PRO A 968 50.08 -3.11 -26.70
C PRO A 968 48.71 -3.58 -27.21
N ALA A 969 47.81 -2.63 -27.45
CA ALA A 969 46.53 -2.87 -28.10
C ALA A 969 46.74 -3.61 -29.44
N SER A 970 46.10 -4.77 -29.58
CA SER A 970 45.94 -5.42 -30.88
C SER A 970 44.92 -4.64 -31.70
N PRO A 971 45.12 -4.44 -33.01
CA PRO A 971 44.24 -3.60 -33.81
C PRO A 971 42.87 -4.25 -34.01
N GLU A 972 41.82 -3.50 -33.67
CA GLU A 972 40.41 -3.86 -33.86
C GLU A 972 40.07 -4.04 -35.36
N GLU A 973 39.52 -5.20 -35.72
CA GLU A 973 38.71 -5.37 -36.92
C GLU A 973 37.29 -4.85 -36.63
N GLY A 974 36.86 -3.83 -37.39
CA GLY A 974 35.55 -3.20 -37.23
C GLY A 974 34.37 -4.15 -37.52
N PRO A 975 33.18 -3.89 -36.94
CA PRO A 975 32.04 -4.79 -37.09
C PRO A 975 31.44 -4.66 -38.50
N ALA A 976 31.46 -5.77 -39.23
CA ALA A 976 30.64 -5.94 -40.41
C ALA A 976 29.16 -5.99 -40.03
N HIS A 977 28.36 -5.22 -40.76
CA HIS A 977 26.91 -5.32 -40.78
C HIS A 977 26.44 -6.75 -41.09
N GLU A 978 25.62 -7.33 -40.22
CA GLU A 978 24.35 -8.01 -40.57
C GLU A 978 23.40 -8.11 -39.37
#